data_AF-A0A7R8XDM3-F1
#
_entry.id   AF-A0A7R8XDM3-F1
#
_cell.length_a   1.000
_cell.length_b   1.000
_cell.length_c   1.000
_cell.angle_alpha   90.00
_cell.angle_beta   90.00
_cell.angle_gamma   90.00
#
_symmetry.space_group_name_H-M   'P 1'
#
loop_
_entity.id
_entity.type
_entity.pdbx_description
1 polymer ?
#
loop_
_entity_poly.entity_id
_entity_poly.type
_entity_poly.pdbx_seq_one_letter_code
_entity_poly.pdbx_strand_id
1 'polypeptide(L)'
;MMCPIGEGNKLFDFEDGVFDPCKKITRGSKQYIYNDAGQKYLDCVNISAHVGHCHPRILTAAQHQLSQLSHAQGFLSDFTSRFTKALRESLPEGLDVCFLANSDAEARDLALWLCSCFTGHDDVIAFSCESHDLTFAILGNGRKHLIPLPCPNLYRGKHQSNDPNAVEKYLEESYQTLKNALGEGRHFSCLWSEPILSAAGQLELSPGYLKNIYSMVHAMGGLCVMNESRTGLGRLGDSMWGFQSHDILPDVLSIGGGLGNGFPLAAVITSRHIASSVQEYLSTFGGNPVACRIGLSVMNIISDENLLASAHSVGGILKAGFIALKESCSCIGQISGRGLYLGLDVIVPGSDRVPNPILAQRVAQRLCQERQIIIGLGGPEKNLLLFTPPMCFTVDNAHHLLESLDGIIKKNDFANFTPQQAEELKNYLKEKGADISEELSSKGVEEDLAEIINVCDVIYQEETSEQDVEAVFNSIVSMLVMVNLPLPGDSSEELVTNFCKKVSLAPSASLKVTALRVLNLVFHGLDKHCPMRYLVYRYLVDIAGETDQVESIFTDVNSLKSTLSEASPPPNNEQMQELFRLLHKALVRNGHGDLAFKVMVELLKTYTPENASQAKEDAKYCIVASLADPNTFVLDHLLDLMPVKSLEGTLIFDLLLIFVCEKLEKYMQFYSKHKDFIESLNLKHEDLVKKMRFLTFLQMAESEDEISFDSIQKELQIPEDEVEQYIIDEDDIVISALRTKLIRARMDQLTKKVMVSNCMHRTFGRPQWQQLRKVLHTWRDSLAAIQGNMEALVSAQMDMIQSQG
;
A
#
# COMPACT_ATOMS: atom_id res chain seq x y z
N MET A 1 12.39 -0.73 -0.44
CA MET A 1 12.78 0.69 -0.24
C MET A 1 12.69 1.41 -1.58
N MET A 2 11.60 2.11 -1.86
CA MET A 2 11.55 3.04 -2.99
C MET A 2 12.05 4.39 -2.47
N CYS A 3 13.04 4.98 -3.13
CA CYS A 3 13.49 6.33 -2.85
C CYS A 3 13.42 7.08 -4.18
N PRO A 4 12.57 8.11 -4.31
CA PRO A 4 12.54 8.91 -5.53
C PRO A 4 13.92 9.54 -5.74
N ILE A 5 14.47 9.37 -6.93
CA ILE A 5 15.79 9.91 -7.29
C ILE A 5 15.71 11.43 -7.20
N GLY A 6 16.50 12.04 -6.30
CA GLY A 6 16.64 13.50 -6.18
C GLY A 6 15.80 14.17 -5.08
N GLU A 7 14.92 13.47 -4.36
CA GLU A 7 14.04 14.09 -3.36
C GLU A 7 14.53 13.98 -1.90
N GLY A 8 15.77 13.55 -1.67
CA GLY A 8 16.22 13.17 -0.32
C GLY A 8 15.47 11.92 0.19
N ASN A 9 15.91 11.34 1.31
CA ASN A 9 15.34 10.09 1.86
C ASN A 9 13.88 10.27 2.35
N LYS A 10 12.93 10.48 1.44
CA LYS A 10 11.52 10.18 1.69
C LYS A 10 11.35 8.69 1.50
N LEU A 11 11.41 7.96 2.60
CA LEU A 11 11.01 6.55 2.64
C LEU A 11 9.50 6.51 2.36
N PHE A 12 9.08 5.77 1.35
CA PHE A 12 7.68 5.35 1.25
C PHE A 12 7.40 4.38 2.40
N ASP A 13 6.36 4.65 3.19
CA ASP A 13 5.91 3.81 4.30
C ASP A 13 5.74 2.36 3.82
N PHE A 14 6.61 1.46 4.30
CA PHE A 14 6.39 0.03 4.17
C PHE A 14 5.53 -0.42 5.35
N GLU A 15 4.44 -1.12 5.05
CA GLU A 15 3.41 -1.55 6.00
C GLU A 15 3.87 -2.59 7.05
N ASP A 16 5.17 -2.87 7.19
CA ASP A 16 5.70 -3.82 8.17
C ASP A 16 5.99 -3.16 9.52
N GLY A 17 4.95 -2.62 10.15
CA GLY A 17 4.65 -2.60 11.59
C GLY A 17 5.75 -2.34 12.65
N VAL A 18 6.94 -1.89 12.29
CA VAL A 18 8.06 -1.71 13.20
C VAL A 18 8.89 -0.57 12.66
N PHE A 19 9.33 0.29 13.57
CA PHE A 19 10.02 1.57 13.34
C PHE A 19 9.06 2.74 13.10
N ASP A 20 9.25 3.79 13.91
CA ASP A 20 8.98 5.14 13.46
C ASP A 20 9.88 5.36 12.23
N PRO A 21 9.34 5.42 10.99
CA PRO A 21 10.12 5.49 9.76
C PRO A 21 11.05 6.74 9.74
N CYS A 22 10.91 7.65 10.71
CA CYS A 22 11.73 8.84 10.87
C CYS A 22 13.04 8.65 11.65
N LYS A 23 13.33 7.51 12.31
CA LYS A 23 14.58 7.37 13.09
C LYS A 23 15.78 6.98 12.23
N LYS A 24 16.67 7.95 11.98
CA LYS A 24 17.93 7.73 11.28
C LYS A 24 18.94 6.95 12.15
N ILE A 25 19.27 5.73 11.73
CA ILE A 25 20.34 4.92 12.34
C ILE A 25 21.69 5.25 11.68
N THR A 26 22.72 5.52 12.48
CA THR A 26 24.04 5.97 11.99
C THR A 26 25.17 4.99 12.30
N ARG A 27 25.01 4.14 13.32
CA ARG A 27 26.04 3.19 13.75
C ARG A 27 25.40 1.91 14.30
N GLY A 28 26.09 0.79 14.16
CA GLY A 28 25.77 -0.46 14.85
C GLY A 28 27.02 -1.09 15.48
N SER A 29 26.84 -1.84 16.56
CA SER A 29 27.89 -2.61 17.22
C SER A 29 27.30 -3.80 17.96
N LYS A 30 27.67 -5.02 17.57
CA LYS A 30 27.14 -6.27 18.14
C LYS A 30 25.60 -6.30 18.09
N GLN A 31 24.90 -6.48 19.21
CA GLN A 31 23.45 -6.46 19.31
C GLN A 31 22.82 -5.06 19.42
N TYR A 32 23.61 -3.99 19.27
CA TYR A 32 23.14 -2.62 19.46
C TYR A 32 23.20 -1.80 18.18
N ILE A 33 22.25 -0.87 18.05
CA ILE A 33 22.26 0.18 17.02
C ILE A 33 22.15 1.56 17.68
N TYR A 34 22.58 2.59 16.96
CA TYR A 34 22.64 3.96 17.46
C TYR A 34 21.98 4.91 16.46
N ASN A 35 21.11 5.79 16.95
CA ASN A 35 20.54 6.84 16.12
C ASN A 35 21.55 7.99 15.89
N ASP A 36 21.16 8.98 15.11
CA ASP A 36 21.90 10.21 14.86
C ASP A 36 22.17 11.06 16.12
N ALA A 37 21.30 10.98 17.13
CA ALA A 37 21.53 11.56 18.45
C ALA A 37 22.50 10.75 19.35
N GLY A 38 23.03 9.61 18.86
CA GLY A 38 23.95 8.74 19.61
C GLY A 38 23.28 7.86 20.67
N GLN A 39 21.94 7.84 20.75
CA GLN A 39 21.17 7.00 21.66
C GLN A 39 21.31 5.52 21.25
N LYS A 40 21.64 4.67 22.22
CA LYS A 40 21.83 3.23 22.06
C LYS A 40 20.50 2.49 22.14
N TYR A 41 20.21 1.63 21.18
CA TYR A 41 19.06 0.74 21.15
C TYR A 41 19.51 -0.73 21.13
N LEU A 42 18.84 -1.58 21.91
CA LEU A 42 18.98 -3.03 21.83
C LEU A 42 18.15 -3.54 20.66
N ASP A 43 18.81 -4.28 19.76
CA ASP A 43 18.21 -4.80 18.54
C ASP A 43 17.71 -6.23 18.74
N CYS A 44 16.38 -6.41 18.67
CA CYS A 44 15.74 -7.71 18.74
C CYS A 44 15.08 -8.14 17.43
N VAL A 45 15.42 -7.52 16.28
CA VAL A 45 14.72 -7.76 15.00
C VAL A 45 15.64 -8.14 13.83
N ASN A 46 16.89 -7.67 13.80
CA ASN A 46 17.72 -7.85 12.61
C ASN A 46 18.37 -9.24 12.50
N ILE A 47 17.73 -10.11 11.70
CA ILE A 47 18.26 -11.43 11.32
C ILE A 47 19.53 -11.29 10.46
N SER A 48 19.55 -10.32 9.54
CA SER A 48 20.66 -10.15 8.59
C SER A 48 21.98 -9.80 9.27
N ALA A 49 21.95 -9.12 10.42
CA ALA A 49 23.13 -8.88 11.27
C ALA A 49 23.41 -10.09 12.17
N HIS A 50 23.49 -11.29 11.57
CA HIS A 50 23.46 -12.58 12.26
C HIS A 50 24.49 -12.73 13.38
N VAL A 51 25.76 -12.40 13.17
CA VAL A 51 26.81 -12.45 14.21
C VAL A 51 27.03 -11.10 14.89
N GLY A 52 26.12 -10.14 14.66
CA GLY A 52 26.17 -8.79 15.22
C GLY A 52 26.59 -7.72 14.21
N HIS A 53 26.15 -6.50 14.50
CA HIS A 53 26.46 -5.30 13.73
C HIS A 53 27.95 -4.98 13.75
N CYS A 54 28.52 -4.68 12.58
CA CYS A 54 29.90 -4.25 12.40
C CYS A 54 30.94 -5.18 13.05
N HIS A 55 30.75 -6.50 12.96
CA HIS A 55 31.67 -7.47 13.57
C HIS A 55 33.13 -7.29 13.09
N PRO A 56 34.13 -7.09 13.98
CA PRO A 56 35.50 -6.72 13.58
C PRO A 56 36.18 -7.72 12.63
N ARG A 57 35.94 -9.03 12.86
CA ARG A 57 36.48 -10.09 11.99
C ARG A 57 35.91 -10.03 10.57
N ILE A 58 34.63 -9.67 10.42
CA ILE A 58 33.98 -9.54 9.12
C ILE A 58 34.51 -8.29 8.40
N LEU A 59 34.61 -7.16 9.11
CA LEU A 59 35.16 -5.93 8.55
C LEU A 59 36.58 -6.14 8.02
N THR A 60 37.44 -6.78 8.83
CA THR A 60 38.83 -7.08 8.46
C THR A 60 38.90 -8.01 7.24
N ALA A 61 38.07 -9.06 7.21
CA ALA A 61 38.01 -9.99 6.10
C ALA A 61 37.55 -9.31 4.79
N ALA A 62 36.50 -8.48 4.86
CA ALA A 62 35.96 -7.74 3.74
C ALA A 62 36.98 -6.73 3.19
N GLN A 63 37.54 -5.87 4.05
CA GLN A 63 38.53 -4.86 3.67
C GLN A 63 39.76 -5.48 3.02
N HIS A 64 40.29 -6.55 3.62
CA HIS A 64 41.43 -7.24 3.03
C HIS A 64 41.08 -7.83 1.67
N GLN A 65 39.91 -8.46 1.49
CA GLN A 65 39.57 -9.03 0.18
C GLN A 65 39.34 -7.96 -0.88
N LEU A 66 38.66 -6.87 -0.52
CA LEU A 66 38.43 -5.72 -1.41
C LEU A 66 39.75 -5.09 -1.88
N SER A 67 40.78 -5.06 -1.02
CA SER A 67 42.11 -4.56 -1.40
C SER A 67 42.87 -5.44 -2.40
N GLN A 68 42.45 -6.69 -2.58
CA GLN A 68 43.12 -7.67 -3.44
C GLN A 68 42.33 -7.92 -4.73
N LEU A 69 41.08 -8.36 -4.59
CA LEU A 69 40.21 -8.72 -5.72
C LEU A 69 38.75 -8.73 -5.27
N SER A 70 37.94 -7.85 -5.87
CA SER A 70 36.50 -7.73 -5.60
C SER A 70 35.66 -8.69 -6.44
N HIS A 71 36.03 -8.91 -7.70
CA HIS A 71 35.25 -9.69 -8.67
C HIS A 71 36.13 -10.68 -9.43
N ALA A 72 35.63 -11.90 -9.64
CA ALA A 72 36.35 -12.97 -10.32
C ALA A 72 35.44 -13.84 -11.19
N GLN A 73 34.35 -13.30 -11.72
CA GLN A 73 33.41 -14.07 -12.54
C GLN A 73 34.12 -14.66 -13.77
N GLY A 74 33.94 -15.96 -14.00
CA GLY A 74 34.63 -16.71 -15.07
C GLY A 74 36.06 -17.15 -14.73
N PHE A 75 36.60 -16.78 -13.56
CA PHE A 75 37.92 -17.20 -13.09
C PHE A 75 37.81 -18.02 -11.80
N LEU A 76 38.80 -18.88 -11.56
CA LEU A 76 38.89 -19.65 -10.32
C LEU A 76 39.24 -18.74 -9.14
N SER A 77 38.54 -18.94 -8.02
CA SER A 77 38.75 -18.21 -6.77
C SER A 77 38.84 -19.19 -5.59
N ASP A 78 39.94 -19.11 -4.84
CA ASP A 78 40.17 -19.93 -3.66
C ASP A 78 39.07 -19.75 -2.60
N PHE A 79 38.58 -18.52 -2.42
CA PHE A 79 37.56 -18.25 -1.41
C PHE A 79 36.21 -18.83 -1.77
N THR A 80 35.87 -18.89 -3.06
CA THR A 80 34.65 -19.56 -3.53
C THR A 80 34.72 -21.05 -3.22
N SER A 81 35.85 -21.71 -3.53
CA SER A 81 36.05 -23.13 -3.22
C SER A 81 36.07 -23.43 -1.71
N ARG A 82 36.77 -22.61 -0.91
CA ARG A 82 36.82 -22.78 0.55
C ARG A 82 35.45 -22.58 1.20
N PHE A 83 34.69 -21.59 0.73
CA PHE A 83 33.36 -21.31 1.25
C PHE A 83 32.37 -22.43 0.93
N THR A 84 32.30 -22.88 -0.33
CA THR A 84 31.40 -23.98 -0.71
C THR A 84 31.79 -25.29 -0.03
N LYS A 85 33.09 -25.53 0.19
CA LYS A 85 33.57 -26.66 0.99
C LYS A 85 33.09 -26.58 2.44
N ALA A 86 33.25 -25.42 3.10
CA ALA A 86 32.78 -25.22 4.47
C ALA A 86 31.26 -25.38 4.59
N LEU A 87 30.50 -24.85 3.61
CA LEU A 87 29.05 -25.10 3.53
C LEU A 87 28.74 -26.59 3.44
N ARG A 88 29.42 -27.33 2.55
CA ARG A 88 29.21 -28.77 2.37
C ARG A 88 29.50 -29.56 3.63
N GLU A 89 30.56 -29.21 4.37
CA GLU A 89 30.94 -29.82 5.64
C GLU A 89 29.90 -29.54 6.74
N SER A 90 29.14 -28.45 6.64
CA SER A 90 28.05 -28.14 7.59
C SER A 90 26.73 -28.87 7.29
N LEU A 91 26.62 -29.55 6.15
CA LEU A 91 25.39 -30.16 5.63
C LEU A 91 25.47 -31.71 5.63
N PRO A 92 24.33 -32.41 5.79
CA PRO A 92 24.26 -33.87 5.65
C PRO A 92 24.62 -34.33 4.23
N GLU A 93 24.81 -35.64 4.04
CA GLU A 93 25.01 -36.22 2.71
C GLU A 93 23.77 -36.05 1.81
N GLY A 94 23.99 -35.89 0.50
CA GLY A 94 22.94 -35.69 -0.51
C GLY A 94 22.78 -34.24 -1.01
N LEU A 95 23.37 -33.27 -0.32
CA LEU A 95 23.40 -31.85 -0.72
C LEU A 95 24.80 -31.45 -1.18
N ASP A 96 25.10 -31.66 -2.46
CA ASP A 96 26.48 -31.71 -3.00
C ASP A 96 26.84 -30.56 -3.96
N VAL A 97 25.87 -29.87 -4.54
CA VAL A 97 26.08 -28.80 -5.51
C VAL A 97 25.50 -27.50 -4.96
N CYS A 98 26.30 -26.45 -5.01
CA CYS A 98 25.93 -25.12 -4.50
C CYS A 98 25.92 -24.11 -5.64
N PHE A 99 24.77 -23.49 -5.88
CA PHE A 99 24.61 -22.33 -6.74
C PHE A 99 24.60 -21.07 -5.86
N LEU A 100 25.48 -20.11 -6.16
CA LEU A 100 25.64 -18.90 -5.36
C LEU A 100 24.82 -17.75 -5.95
N ALA A 101 24.10 -17.04 -5.07
CA ALA A 101 23.23 -15.91 -5.38
C ALA A 101 23.54 -14.71 -4.47
N ASN A 102 22.87 -13.58 -4.67
CA ASN A 102 23.14 -12.34 -3.93
C ASN A 102 22.05 -12.02 -2.88
N SER A 103 20.87 -12.62 -2.99
CA SER A 103 19.74 -12.32 -2.11
C SER A 103 18.83 -13.53 -1.93
N ASP A 104 18.01 -13.49 -0.88
CA ASP A 104 17.01 -14.52 -0.57
C ASP A 104 15.97 -14.64 -1.70
N ALA A 105 15.62 -13.52 -2.33
CA ALA A 105 14.71 -13.49 -3.46
C ALA A 105 15.31 -14.21 -4.68
N GLU A 106 16.58 -13.92 -5.01
CA GLU A 106 17.30 -14.59 -6.10
C GLU A 106 17.47 -16.09 -5.83
N ALA A 107 17.78 -16.47 -4.58
CA ALA A 107 17.89 -17.88 -4.19
C ALA A 107 16.54 -18.61 -4.27
N ARG A 108 15.43 -17.96 -3.86
CA ARG A 108 14.08 -18.50 -4.03
C ARG A 108 13.75 -18.73 -5.50
N ASP A 109 13.95 -17.72 -6.35
CA ASP A 109 13.60 -17.80 -7.76
C ASP A 109 14.45 -18.88 -8.46
N LEU A 110 15.74 -18.98 -8.10
CA LEU A 110 16.65 -20.02 -8.56
C LEU A 110 16.20 -21.42 -8.13
N ALA A 111 15.79 -21.60 -6.87
CA ALA A 111 15.31 -22.89 -6.38
C ALA A 111 14.02 -23.31 -7.10
N LEU A 112 13.06 -22.41 -7.26
CA LEU A 112 11.82 -22.67 -7.98
C LEU A 112 12.04 -22.94 -9.47
N TRP A 113 13.04 -22.29 -10.08
CA TRP A 113 13.42 -22.56 -11.47
C TRP A 113 14.11 -23.92 -11.62
N LEU A 114 15.05 -24.24 -10.72
CA LEU A 114 15.74 -25.53 -10.68
C LEU A 114 14.75 -26.70 -10.55
N CYS A 115 13.75 -26.57 -9.67
CA CYS A 115 12.69 -27.57 -9.53
C CYS A 115 11.87 -27.72 -10.82
N SER A 116 11.50 -26.62 -11.49
CA SER A 116 10.81 -26.67 -12.79
C SER A 116 11.64 -27.36 -13.87
N CYS A 117 12.94 -27.03 -13.98
CA CYS A 117 13.83 -27.66 -14.95
C CYS A 117 13.99 -29.17 -14.73
N PHE A 118 14.02 -29.60 -13.48
CA PHE A 118 14.17 -31.02 -13.15
C PHE A 118 12.87 -31.82 -13.35
N THR A 119 11.74 -31.29 -12.89
CA THR A 119 10.43 -31.99 -12.93
C THR A 119 9.70 -31.84 -14.25
N GLY A 120 9.97 -30.77 -15.01
CA GLY A 120 9.18 -30.39 -16.18
C GLY A 120 7.82 -29.77 -15.85
N HIS A 121 7.61 -29.36 -14.59
CA HIS A 121 6.34 -28.84 -14.08
C HIS A 121 6.53 -27.49 -13.37
N ASP A 122 5.47 -26.68 -13.32
CA ASP A 122 5.53 -25.32 -12.76
C ASP A 122 4.65 -25.11 -11.51
N ASP A 123 3.85 -26.09 -11.12
CA ASP A 123 2.96 -25.93 -9.97
C ASP A 123 3.74 -26.02 -8.66
N VAL A 124 3.63 -24.97 -7.86
CA VAL A 124 4.29 -24.86 -6.57
C VAL A 124 3.26 -25.11 -5.47
N ILE A 125 3.61 -25.97 -4.53
CA ILE A 125 2.84 -26.21 -3.31
C ILE A 125 3.44 -25.33 -2.21
N ALA A 126 2.60 -24.66 -1.42
CA ALA A 126 3.04 -23.95 -0.22
C ALA A 126 1.94 -23.94 0.83
N PHE A 127 2.27 -23.70 2.10
CA PHE A 127 1.25 -23.50 3.12
C PHE A 127 0.47 -22.20 2.88
N SER A 128 -0.83 -22.19 3.21
CA SER A 128 -1.71 -21.06 2.97
C SER A 128 -1.24 -19.77 3.66
N CYS A 129 -0.55 -19.88 4.79
CA CYS A 129 0.06 -18.75 5.49
C CYS A 129 1.28 -18.15 4.76
N GLU A 130 2.02 -18.94 3.97
CA GLU A 130 3.18 -18.50 3.19
C GLU A 130 2.79 -18.06 1.77
N SER A 131 1.55 -18.34 1.37
CA SER A 131 1.05 -18.13 0.02
C SER A 131 1.17 -16.67 -0.43
N HIS A 132 0.95 -15.69 0.45
CA HIS A 132 1.05 -14.27 0.10
C HIS A 132 2.49 -13.85 -0.27
N ASP A 133 3.50 -14.28 0.50
CA ASP A 133 4.91 -13.96 0.26
C ASP A 133 5.43 -14.59 -1.05
N LEU A 134 4.93 -15.77 -1.39
CA LEU A 134 5.26 -16.46 -2.64
C LEU A 134 4.45 -15.96 -3.83
N THR A 135 3.22 -15.48 -3.62
CA THR A 135 2.33 -15.04 -4.70
C THR A 135 2.97 -13.92 -5.51
N PHE A 136 3.66 -12.97 -4.89
CA PHE A 136 4.36 -11.91 -5.63
C PHE A 136 5.49 -12.45 -6.53
N ALA A 137 6.24 -13.44 -6.05
CA ALA A 137 7.34 -14.06 -6.78
C ALA A 137 6.85 -14.97 -7.92
N ILE A 138 5.75 -15.67 -7.67
CA ILE A 138 5.11 -16.59 -8.62
C ILE A 138 4.39 -15.78 -9.70
N LEU A 139 3.59 -14.77 -9.33
CA LEU A 139 2.88 -13.91 -10.28
C LEU A 139 3.83 -13.00 -11.09
N GLY A 140 4.87 -12.46 -10.46
CA GLY A 140 5.87 -11.61 -11.13
C GLY A 140 6.62 -12.33 -12.25
N ASN A 141 6.77 -13.65 -12.13
CA ASN A 141 7.35 -14.52 -13.15
C ASN A 141 6.31 -15.11 -14.12
N GLY A 142 5.07 -14.63 -14.09
CA GLY A 142 3.99 -15.10 -14.98
C GLY A 142 3.48 -16.52 -14.69
N ARG A 143 3.87 -17.13 -13.55
CA ARG A 143 3.40 -18.46 -13.13
C ARG A 143 2.01 -18.33 -12.50
N LYS A 144 1.05 -19.14 -12.95
CA LYS A 144 -0.36 -19.07 -12.49
C LYS A 144 -0.75 -20.17 -11.48
N HIS A 145 0.22 -20.91 -10.92
CA HIS A 145 -0.06 -22.24 -10.38
C HIS A 145 0.48 -22.46 -8.95
N LEU A 146 -0.06 -21.74 -7.98
CA LEU A 146 0.14 -22.05 -6.56
C LEU A 146 -0.93 -23.04 -6.07
N ILE A 147 -0.54 -24.00 -5.23
CA ILE A 147 -1.42 -24.95 -4.55
C ILE A 147 -1.30 -24.71 -3.04
N PRO A 148 -2.29 -24.06 -2.41
CA PRO A 148 -2.23 -23.76 -0.98
C PRO A 148 -2.61 -24.98 -0.14
N LEU A 149 -1.67 -25.47 0.67
CA LEU A 149 -1.95 -26.45 1.73
C LEU A 149 -2.51 -25.75 2.97
N PRO A 150 -3.38 -26.40 3.76
CA PRO A 150 -3.86 -25.83 5.01
C PRO A 150 -2.69 -25.60 5.99
N CYS A 151 -2.61 -24.42 6.58
CA CYS A 151 -1.66 -24.13 7.64
C CYS A 151 -2.03 -24.93 8.92
N PRO A 152 -1.12 -25.80 9.45
CA PRO A 152 -1.38 -26.68 10.58
C PRO A 152 -1.27 -25.95 11.93
N ASN A 153 -2.06 -24.89 12.11
CA ASN A 153 -2.06 -24.08 13.33
C ASN A 153 -2.92 -24.71 14.42
N LEU A 154 -2.31 -25.40 15.38
CA LEU A 154 -3.03 -26.04 16.50
C LEU A 154 -3.57 -25.07 17.55
N TYR A 155 -3.25 -23.77 17.47
CA TYR A 155 -3.67 -22.77 18.46
C TYR A 155 -4.93 -22.02 18.03
N ARG A 156 -4.98 -21.53 16.78
CA ARG A 156 -6.12 -20.79 16.22
C ARG A 156 -6.68 -21.39 14.92
N GLY A 157 -6.06 -22.45 14.41
CA GLY A 157 -6.50 -23.06 13.17
C GLY A 157 -7.78 -23.89 13.34
N LYS A 158 -8.24 -24.42 12.21
CA LYS A 158 -9.44 -25.25 12.09
C LYS A 158 -9.43 -26.46 13.02
N HIS A 159 -8.29 -27.15 13.16
CA HIS A 159 -8.12 -28.27 14.09
C HIS A 159 -7.16 -27.85 15.20
N GLN A 160 -7.65 -27.80 16.43
CA GLN A 160 -6.89 -27.24 17.56
C GLN A 160 -6.32 -28.35 18.45
N SER A 161 -5.39 -27.97 19.34
CA SER A 161 -4.71 -28.90 20.25
C SER A 161 -5.62 -29.65 21.23
N ASN A 162 -6.89 -29.28 21.35
CA ASN A 162 -7.89 -30.02 22.14
C ASN A 162 -8.39 -31.28 21.43
N ASP A 163 -8.22 -31.38 20.11
CA ASP A 163 -8.51 -32.56 19.33
C ASP A 163 -7.25 -33.43 19.23
N PRO A 164 -7.26 -34.65 19.80
CA PRO A 164 -6.10 -35.54 19.78
C PRO A 164 -5.69 -35.97 18.36
N ASN A 165 -6.58 -35.84 17.37
CA ASN A 165 -6.31 -36.18 15.97
C ASN A 165 -6.10 -34.94 15.08
N ALA A 166 -5.85 -33.76 15.66
CA ALA A 166 -5.77 -32.51 14.90
C ALA A 166 -4.67 -32.55 13.82
N VAL A 167 -3.51 -33.14 14.15
CA VAL A 167 -2.37 -33.26 13.22
C VAL A 167 -2.73 -34.18 12.05
N GLU A 168 -3.35 -35.32 12.32
CA GLU A 168 -3.81 -36.28 11.32
C GLU A 168 -4.86 -35.66 10.40
N LYS A 169 -5.79 -34.87 10.94
CA LYS A 169 -6.78 -34.15 10.13
C LYS A 169 -6.14 -33.14 9.18
N TYR A 170 -5.13 -32.40 9.62
CA TYR A 170 -4.37 -31.51 8.74
C TYR A 170 -3.59 -32.25 7.64
N LEU A 171 -3.02 -33.41 7.97
CA LEU A 171 -2.34 -34.27 7.00
C LEU A 171 -3.33 -34.81 5.96
N GLU A 172 -4.50 -35.26 6.40
CA GLU A 172 -5.56 -35.75 5.51
C GLU A 172 -6.08 -34.63 4.60
N GLU A 173 -6.34 -33.43 5.13
CA GLU A 173 -6.74 -32.28 4.32
C GLU A 173 -5.67 -31.91 3.29
N SER A 174 -4.39 -31.92 3.69
CA SER A 174 -3.28 -31.66 2.76
C SER A 174 -3.22 -32.72 1.66
N TYR A 175 -3.39 -34.00 2.01
CA TYR A 175 -3.42 -35.10 1.06
C TYR A 175 -4.60 -34.96 0.07
N GLN A 176 -5.79 -34.62 0.55
CA GLN A 176 -6.95 -34.41 -0.31
C GLN A 176 -6.76 -33.21 -1.25
N THR A 177 -6.18 -32.10 -0.78
CA THR A 177 -5.85 -30.95 -1.63
C THR A 177 -4.91 -31.35 -2.76
N LEU A 178 -3.84 -32.08 -2.46
CA LEU A 178 -2.88 -32.55 -3.47
C LEU A 178 -3.54 -33.56 -4.43
N LYS A 179 -4.31 -34.51 -3.91
CA LYS A 179 -5.02 -35.50 -4.74
C LYS A 179 -6.02 -34.85 -5.70
N ASN A 180 -6.75 -33.84 -5.24
CA ASN A 180 -7.70 -33.09 -6.07
C ASN A 180 -6.98 -32.33 -7.17
N ALA A 181 -5.86 -31.65 -6.85
CA ALA A 181 -5.05 -30.97 -7.84
C ALA A 181 -4.54 -31.93 -8.94
N LEU A 182 -4.04 -33.12 -8.56
CA LEU A 182 -3.68 -34.15 -9.54
C LEU A 182 -4.88 -34.60 -10.39
N GLY A 183 -6.05 -34.75 -9.79
CA GLY A 183 -7.30 -35.09 -10.48
C GLY A 183 -7.74 -34.05 -11.50
N GLU A 184 -7.37 -32.78 -11.29
CA GLU A 184 -7.56 -31.67 -12.23
C GLU A 184 -6.50 -31.63 -13.34
N GLY A 185 -5.58 -32.60 -13.38
CA GLY A 185 -4.49 -32.68 -14.36
C GLY A 185 -3.29 -31.78 -14.04
N ARG A 186 -3.19 -31.30 -12.79
CA ARG A 186 -2.05 -30.51 -12.32
C ARG A 186 -0.88 -31.43 -11.96
N HIS A 187 0.35 -30.97 -12.17
CA HIS A 187 1.56 -31.73 -11.86
C HIS A 187 2.52 -30.87 -11.06
N PHE A 188 3.16 -31.45 -10.04
CA PHE A 188 3.88 -30.68 -9.05
C PHE A 188 5.36 -30.49 -9.41
N SER A 189 5.81 -29.24 -9.33
CA SER A 189 7.22 -28.87 -9.39
C SER A 189 7.89 -29.10 -8.06
N CYS A 190 7.40 -28.42 -7.03
CA CYS A 190 7.93 -28.55 -5.69
C CYS A 190 6.98 -28.07 -4.59
N LEU A 191 7.21 -28.55 -3.37
CA LEU A 191 6.76 -27.92 -2.14
C LEU A 191 7.80 -26.91 -1.67
N TRP A 192 7.39 -25.65 -1.49
CA TRP A 192 8.13 -24.66 -0.73
C TRP A 192 7.77 -24.74 0.74
N SER A 193 8.76 -24.81 1.63
CA SER A 193 8.55 -24.96 3.07
C SER A 193 9.65 -24.30 3.90
N GLU A 194 9.32 -23.94 5.14
CA GLU A 194 10.25 -23.48 6.18
C GLU A 194 10.23 -24.46 7.37
N PRO A 195 11.32 -24.59 8.17
CA PRO A 195 11.31 -25.44 9.36
C PRO A 195 10.31 -24.94 10.42
N ILE A 196 10.17 -23.61 10.51
CA ILE A 196 9.20 -22.92 11.34
C ILE A 196 8.49 -21.92 10.42
N LEU A 197 7.17 -21.98 10.32
CA LEU A 197 6.41 -21.15 9.39
C LEU A 197 6.39 -19.70 9.90
N SER A 198 7.28 -18.88 9.37
CA SER A 198 7.51 -17.50 9.80
C SER A 198 6.28 -16.61 9.58
N ALA A 199 5.66 -16.68 8.40
CA ALA A 199 4.45 -15.92 8.05
C ALA A 199 3.25 -16.23 8.96
N ALA A 200 3.22 -17.44 9.54
CA ALA A 200 2.22 -17.84 10.53
C ALA A 200 2.57 -17.41 11.97
N GLY A 201 3.51 -16.48 12.17
CA GLY A 201 3.93 -16.05 13.51
C GLY A 201 4.98 -16.95 14.15
N GLN A 202 5.92 -17.47 13.34
CA GLN A 202 6.94 -18.45 13.76
C GLN A 202 6.30 -19.72 14.32
N LEU A 203 5.31 -20.25 13.60
CA LEU A 203 4.58 -21.46 13.99
C LEU A 203 5.49 -22.69 13.90
N GLU A 204 5.70 -23.34 15.04
CA GLU A 204 6.39 -24.63 15.10
C GLU A 204 5.49 -25.76 14.58
N LEU A 205 6.01 -26.57 13.67
CA LEU A 205 5.30 -27.71 13.12
C LEU A 205 5.40 -28.91 14.06
N SER A 206 4.31 -29.68 14.17
CA SER A 206 4.29 -30.87 15.01
C SER A 206 5.33 -31.90 14.54
N PRO A 207 5.96 -32.66 15.46
CA PRO A 207 6.92 -33.70 15.09
C PRO A 207 6.36 -34.67 14.04
N GLY A 208 7.15 -34.96 13.01
CA GLY A 208 6.76 -35.86 11.92
C GLY A 208 5.83 -35.25 10.86
N TYR A 209 5.24 -34.07 11.08
CA TYR A 209 4.33 -33.45 10.12
C TYR A 209 5.00 -33.18 8.76
N LEU A 210 6.14 -32.47 8.76
CA LEU A 210 6.93 -32.19 7.55
C LEU A 210 7.37 -33.47 6.84
N LYS A 211 7.80 -34.49 7.60
CA LYS A 211 8.24 -35.79 7.06
C LYS A 211 7.10 -36.50 6.30
N ASN A 212 5.88 -36.47 6.83
CA ASN A 212 4.71 -37.03 6.17
C ASN A 212 4.35 -36.24 4.91
N ILE A 213 4.35 -34.90 4.98
CA ILE A 213 4.08 -34.05 3.81
C ILE A 213 5.13 -34.29 2.70
N TYR A 214 6.42 -34.36 3.03
CA TYR A 214 7.47 -34.64 2.04
C TYR A 214 7.25 -36.00 1.37
N SER A 215 6.92 -37.02 2.17
CA SER A 215 6.60 -38.36 1.64
C SER A 215 5.41 -38.33 0.66
N MET A 216 4.38 -37.54 0.95
CA MET A 216 3.23 -37.36 0.06
C MET A 216 3.63 -36.67 -1.25
N VAL A 217 4.38 -35.57 -1.17
CA VAL A 217 4.82 -34.79 -2.34
C VAL A 217 5.74 -35.62 -3.24
N HIS A 218 6.69 -36.35 -2.65
CA HIS A 218 7.58 -37.27 -3.38
C HIS A 218 6.80 -38.39 -4.08
N ALA A 219 5.82 -39.00 -3.39
CA ALA A 219 4.96 -40.03 -3.99
C ALA A 219 4.14 -39.51 -5.19
N MET A 220 3.93 -38.20 -5.27
CA MET A 220 3.21 -37.51 -6.32
C MET A 220 4.13 -36.87 -7.38
N GLY A 221 5.45 -37.09 -7.28
CA GLY A 221 6.44 -36.67 -8.28
C GLY A 221 6.99 -35.24 -8.11
N GLY A 222 6.62 -34.52 -7.05
CA GLY A 222 7.17 -33.20 -6.75
C GLY A 222 8.46 -33.27 -5.92
N LEU A 223 9.27 -32.21 -5.98
CA LEU A 223 10.43 -32.02 -5.10
C LEU A 223 10.06 -31.29 -3.80
N CYS A 224 10.92 -31.32 -2.80
CA CYS A 224 10.76 -30.57 -1.56
C CYS A 224 11.90 -29.57 -1.37
N VAL A 225 11.53 -28.29 -1.34
CA VAL A 225 12.41 -27.15 -1.09
C VAL A 225 12.29 -26.72 0.37
N MET A 226 13.44 -26.56 1.02
CA MET A 226 13.52 -26.01 2.37
C MET A 226 14.19 -24.64 2.34
N ASN A 227 13.51 -23.63 2.88
CA ASN A 227 14.02 -22.28 3.05
C ASN A 227 14.55 -22.06 4.47
N GLU A 228 15.86 -21.90 4.59
CA GLU A 228 16.58 -21.68 5.87
C GLU A 228 17.05 -20.24 6.05
N SER A 229 16.60 -19.29 5.20
CA SER A 229 17.08 -17.90 5.24
C SER A 229 16.89 -17.22 6.61
N ARG A 230 15.87 -17.64 7.38
CA ARG A 230 15.57 -17.10 8.72
C ARG A 230 16.00 -18.03 9.87
N THR A 231 16.00 -19.34 9.65
CA THR A 231 16.17 -20.37 10.69
C THR A 231 17.53 -21.07 10.70
N GLY A 232 18.34 -20.87 9.66
CA GLY A 232 19.63 -21.52 9.51
C GLY A 232 20.73 -20.93 10.39
N LEU A 233 21.96 -21.40 10.17
CA LEU A 233 23.18 -20.88 10.81
C LEU A 233 23.13 -20.91 12.35
N GLY A 234 22.55 -21.97 12.92
CA GLY A 234 22.52 -22.20 14.37
C GLY A 234 21.42 -21.45 15.13
N ARG A 235 20.56 -20.70 14.44
CA ARG A 235 19.56 -19.79 15.02
C ARG A 235 18.63 -20.43 16.05
N LEU A 236 18.19 -21.66 15.75
CA LEU A 236 17.25 -22.42 16.59
C LEU A 236 17.93 -23.05 17.82
N GLY A 237 19.26 -23.07 17.85
CA GLY A 237 20.10 -23.48 18.99
C GLY A 237 20.31 -24.99 19.14
N ASP A 238 19.47 -25.84 18.52
CA ASP A 238 19.61 -27.30 18.58
C ASP A 238 20.46 -27.89 17.44
N SER A 239 20.55 -27.18 16.33
CA SER A 239 21.12 -27.66 15.08
C SER A 239 21.67 -26.50 14.25
N MET A 240 22.60 -26.80 13.34
CA MET A 240 23.16 -25.79 12.44
C MET A 240 22.10 -25.32 11.42
N TRP A 241 21.24 -26.24 10.97
CA TRP A 241 20.16 -25.98 10.02
C TRP A 241 18.84 -26.51 10.60
N GLY A 242 17.80 -25.69 10.61
CA GLY A 242 16.52 -26.00 11.28
C GLY A 242 15.83 -27.26 10.79
N PHE A 243 15.98 -27.64 9.52
CA PHE A 243 15.39 -28.85 8.95
C PHE A 243 15.90 -30.13 9.61
N GLN A 244 17.11 -30.10 10.18
CA GLN A 244 17.73 -31.26 10.84
C GLN A 244 16.88 -31.72 12.04
N SER A 245 16.18 -30.81 12.71
CA SER A 245 15.30 -31.18 13.82
C SER A 245 14.02 -31.92 13.41
N HIS A 246 13.68 -31.89 12.12
CA HIS A 246 12.51 -32.58 11.59
C HIS A 246 12.85 -33.97 11.05
N ASP A 247 14.12 -34.40 11.13
CA ASP A 247 14.59 -35.70 10.61
C ASP A 247 14.22 -35.90 9.12
N ILE A 248 14.44 -34.85 8.33
CA ILE A 248 14.22 -34.81 6.89
C ILE A 248 15.48 -34.37 6.15
N LEU A 249 15.59 -34.76 4.89
CA LEU A 249 16.59 -34.25 3.95
C LEU A 249 15.82 -33.59 2.79
N PRO A 250 15.93 -32.27 2.59
CA PRO A 250 15.29 -31.62 1.45
C PRO A 250 16.03 -31.93 0.15
N ASP A 251 15.31 -31.87 -0.97
CA ASP A 251 15.89 -32.03 -2.32
C ASP A 251 16.67 -30.79 -2.73
N VAL A 252 16.16 -29.62 -2.32
CA VAL A 252 16.75 -28.30 -2.58
C VAL A 252 16.70 -27.49 -1.30
N LEU A 253 17.83 -26.90 -0.93
CA LEU A 253 18.00 -26.06 0.24
C LEU A 253 18.27 -24.63 -0.22
N SER A 254 17.43 -23.69 0.16
CA SER A 254 17.65 -22.25 -0.04
C SER A 254 18.18 -21.62 1.26
N ILE A 255 19.33 -20.96 1.18
CA ILE A 255 19.97 -20.28 2.31
C ILE A 255 20.29 -18.83 1.96
N GLY A 256 20.26 -17.95 2.96
CA GLY A 256 20.50 -16.53 2.78
C GLY A 256 20.45 -15.78 4.11
N GLY A 257 19.79 -14.62 4.13
CA GLY A 257 19.52 -13.78 5.29
C GLY A 257 20.79 -13.40 6.07
N GLY A 258 21.12 -14.23 7.06
CA GLY A 258 22.29 -14.07 7.92
C GLY A 258 23.64 -14.47 7.30
N LEU A 259 23.65 -15.15 6.16
CA LEU A 259 24.86 -15.77 5.58
C LEU A 259 25.99 -14.78 5.28
N GLY A 260 25.65 -13.56 4.88
CA GLY A 260 26.61 -12.48 4.62
C GLY A 260 26.74 -11.47 5.76
N ASN A 261 26.08 -11.66 6.91
CA ASN A 261 25.98 -10.68 8.00
C ASN A 261 25.64 -9.25 7.51
N GLY A 262 24.68 -9.15 6.58
CA GLY A 262 24.25 -7.91 5.92
C GLY A 262 24.91 -7.64 4.56
N PHE A 263 25.96 -8.36 4.18
CA PHE A 263 26.50 -8.33 2.82
C PHE A 263 25.65 -9.22 1.88
N PRO A 264 25.39 -8.82 0.62
CA PRO A 264 24.63 -9.63 -0.32
C PRO A 264 25.30 -11.00 -0.57
N LEU A 265 24.66 -12.06 -0.08
CA LEU A 265 25.10 -13.45 -0.24
C LEU A 265 23.96 -14.40 0.10
N ALA A 266 23.62 -15.26 -0.84
CA ALA A 266 22.68 -16.36 -0.69
C ALA A 266 23.17 -17.58 -1.48
N ALA A 267 22.55 -18.73 -1.28
CA ALA A 267 22.86 -19.93 -2.04
C ALA A 267 21.67 -20.89 -2.14
N VAL A 268 21.67 -21.68 -3.22
CA VAL A 268 20.80 -22.83 -3.40
C VAL A 268 21.67 -24.08 -3.44
N ILE A 269 21.46 -25.01 -2.53
CA ILE A 269 22.20 -26.27 -2.45
C ILE A 269 21.28 -27.43 -2.82
N THR A 270 21.75 -28.36 -3.64
CA THR A 270 20.98 -29.54 -4.06
C THR A 270 21.90 -30.73 -4.35
N SER A 271 21.31 -31.87 -4.73
CA SER A 271 22.06 -33.03 -5.20
C SER A 271 22.65 -32.81 -6.60
N ARG A 272 23.69 -33.57 -6.95
CA ARG A 272 24.25 -33.57 -8.32
C ARG A 272 23.22 -33.99 -9.37
N HIS A 273 22.32 -34.89 -9.02
CA HIS A 273 21.28 -35.39 -9.91
C HIS A 273 20.34 -34.26 -10.33
N ILE A 274 19.85 -33.48 -9.36
CA ILE A 274 18.97 -32.35 -9.63
C ILE A 274 19.73 -31.23 -10.35
N ALA A 275 20.95 -30.90 -9.91
CA ALA A 275 21.76 -29.88 -10.56
C ALA A 275 22.05 -30.17 -12.05
N SER A 276 22.10 -31.44 -12.45
CA SER A 276 22.39 -31.82 -13.85
C SER A 276 21.29 -31.47 -14.84
N SER A 277 20.08 -31.10 -14.37
CA SER A 277 19.00 -30.62 -15.25
C SER A 277 19.24 -29.20 -15.78
N VAL A 278 20.18 -28.46 -15.18
CA VAL A 278 20.52 -27.09 -15.56
C VAL A 278 21.88 -27.09 -16.27
N GLN A 279 21.90 -26.60 -17.52
CA GLN A 279 23.14 -26.55 -18.32
C GLN A 279 24.04 -25.37 -17.92
N GLU A 280 23.47 -24.19 -17.76
CA GLU A 280 24.22 -22.98 -17.41
C GLU A 280 23.44 -22.14 -16.39
N TYR A 281 24.12 -21.69 -15.34
CA TYR A 281 23.64 -20.69 -14.40
C TYR A 281 24.74 -19.65 -14.20
N LEU A 282 24.38 -18.38 -14.32
CA LEU A 282 25.29 -17.28 -14.14
C LEU A 282 24.60 -16.17 -13.35
N SER A 283 25.14 -15.88 -12.16
CA SER A 283 24.82 -14.65 -11.43
C SER A 283 26.05 -13.77 -11.47
N THR A 284 25.89 -12.51 -11.91
CA THR A 284 27.03 -11.59 -12.09
C THR A 284 27.82 -11.47 -10.79
N PHE A 285 27.15 -11.08 -9.70
CA PHE A 285 27.79 -10.91 -8.39
C PHE A 285 27.77 -12.16 -7.51
N GLY A 286 27.00 -13.18 -7.90
CA GLY A 286 26.83 -14.41 -7.13
C GLY A 286 28.17 -15.12 -6.93
N GLY A 287 28.56 -15.30 -5.67
CA GLY A 287 29.79 -16.01 -5.33
C GLY A 287 31.10 -15.24 -5.57
N ASN A 288 31.05 -13.92 -5.64
CA ASN A 288 32.25 -13.11 -5.70
C ASN A 288 33.19 -13.37 -4.49
N PRO A 289 34.53 -13.22 -4.63
CA PRO A 289 35.49 -13.56 -3.58
C PRO A 289 35.26 -12.84 -2.25
N VAL A 290 34.75 -11.60 -2.28
CA VAL A 290 34.46 -10.80 -1.08
C VAL A 290 33.31 -11.43 -0.30
N ALA A 291 32.19 -11.72 -0.98
CA ALA A 291 31.03 -12.37 -0.39
C ALA A 291 31.41 -13.74 0.20
N CYS A 292 32.11 -14.59 -0.57
CA CYS A 292 32.52 -15.91 -0.09
C CYS A 292 33.45 -15.83 1.13
N ARG A 293 34.37 -14.86 1.18
CA ARG A 293 35.23 -14.67 2.35
C ARG A 293 34.45 -14.17 3.56
N ILE A 294 33.47 -13.30 3.37
CA ILE A 294 32.57 -12.84 4.44
C ILE A 294 31.76 -14.02 4.97
N GLY A 295 31.11 -14.80 4.09
CA GLY A 295 30.32 -15.97 4.48
C GLY A 295 31.16 -17.02 5.22
N LEU A 296 32.38 -17.29 4.76
CA LEU A 296 33.32 -18.17 5.47
C LEU A 296 33.67 -17.61 6.86
N SER A 297 33.84 -16.29 6.97
CA SER A 297 34.11 -15.64 8.26
C SER A 297 32.92 -15.75 9.21
N VAL A 298 31.68 -15.62 8.71
CA VAL A 298 30.45 -15.83 9.49
C VAL A 298 30.40 -17.24 10.06
N MET A 299 30.62 -18.27 9.23
CA MET A 299 30.64 -19.66 9.69
C MET A 299 31.70 -19.92 10.75
N ASN A 300 32.91 -19.39 10.56
CA ASN A 300 33.98 -19.50 11.54
C ASN A 300 33.63 -18.80 12.87
N ILE A 301 33.01 -17.61 12.81
CA ILE A 301 32.58 -16.89 14.03
C ILE A 301 31.52 -17.69 14.80
N ILE A 302 30.53 -18.29 14.11
CA ILE A 302 29.50 -19.12 14.73
C ILE A 302 30.14 -20.26 15.54
N SER A 303 31.16 -20.91 14.97
CA SER A 303 31.90 -21.98 15.62
C SER A 303 32.79 -21.48 16.75
N ASP A 304 33.66 -20.49 16.49
CA ASP A 304 34.67 -20.00 17.43
C ASP A 304 34.05 -19.35 18.67
N GLU A 305 32.92 -18.67 18.51
CA GLU A 305 32.21 -17.98 19.59
C GLU A 305 31.08 -18.82 20.19
N ASN A 306 30.94 -20.09 19.78
CA ASN A 306 29.92 -21.03 20.25
C ASN A 306 28.49 -20.46 20.19
N LEU A 307 28.17 -19.74 19.11
CA LEU A 307 26.92 -18.98 19.00
C LEU A 307 25.67 -19.88 18.99
N LEU A 308 25.78 -21.11 18.46
CA LEU A 308 24.70 -22.10 18.49
C LEU A 308 24.32 -22.46 19.94
N ALA A 309 25.31 -22.79 20.79
CA ALA A 309 25.08 -23.11 22.19
C ALA A 309 24.56 -21.90 22.98
N SER A 310 25.05 -20.69 22.65
CA SER A 310 24.53 -19.45 23.20
C SER A 310 23.06 -19.25 22.85
N ALA A 311 22.67 -19.44 21.58
CA ALA A 311 21.28 -19.31 21.14
C ALA A 311 20.35 -20.32 21.84
N HIS A 312 20.81 -21.55 22.07
CA HIS A 312 20.08 -22.54 22.84
C HIS A 312 19.84 -22.08 24.29
N SER A 313 20.90 -21.67 24.98
CA SER A 313 20.84 -21.28 26.39
C SER A 313 20.03 -19.99 26.60
N VAL A 314 20.35 -18.94 25.84
CA VAL A 314 19.70 -17.63 25.95
C VAL A 314 18.25 -17.68 25.46
N GLY A 315 18.00 -18.40 24.37
CA GLY A 315 16.65 -18.66 23.88
C GLY A 315 15.78 -19.40 24.89
N GLY A 316 16.35 -20.40 25.59
CA GLY A 316 15.68 -21.09 26.68
C GLY A 316 15.28 -20.17 27.84
N ILE A 317 16.18 -19.25 28.24
CA ILE A 317 15.90 -18.25 29.29
C ILE A 317 14.75 -17.32 28.85
N LEU A 318 14.78 -16.83 27.61
CA LEU A 318 13.71 -15.97 27.08
C LEU A 318 12.37 -16.70 27.00
N LYS A 319 12.34 -17.93 26.46
CA LYS A 319 11.12 -18.72 26.35
C LYS A 319 10.53 -19.01 27.74
N ALA A 320 11.36 -19.37 28.73
CA ALA A 320 10.93 -19.55 30.11
C ALA A 320 10.38 -18.24 30.73
N GLY A 321 11.05 -17.11 30.48
CA GLY A 321 10.58 -15.79 30.94
C GLY A 321 9.24 -15.39 30.31
N PHE A 322 9.05 -15.64 29.01
CA PHE A 322 7.76 -15.41 28.35
C PHE A 322 6.65 -16.30 28.91
N ILE A 323 6.94 -17.56 29.26
CA ILE A 323 5.99 -18.46 29.92
C ILE A 323 5.59 -17.90 31.29
N ALA A 324 6.56 -17.43 32.09
CA ALA A 324 6.27 -16.81 33.38
C ALA A 324 5.42 -15.53 33.23
N LEU A 325 5.70 -14.70 32.22
CA LEU A 325 4.89 -13.53 31.91
C LEU A 325 3.45 -13.90 31.57
N LYS A 326 3.25 -14.94 30.77
CA LYS A 326 1.92 -15.47 30.43
C LYS A 326 1.12 -15.88 31.66
N GLU A 327 1.75 -16.48 32.67
CA GLU A 327 1.07 -16.85 33.92
C GLU A 327 0.61 -15.62 34.71
N SER A 328 1.33 -14.50 34.59
CA SER A 328 1.01 -13.24 35.29
C SER A 328 0.13 -12.26 34.52
N CYS A 329 -0.04 -12.43 33.20
CA CYS A 329 -0.68 -11.46 32.32
C CYS A 329 -1.64 -12.12 31.33
N SER A 330 -2.93 -11.80 31.43
CA SER A 330 -4.01 -12.36 30.59
C SER A 330 -3.98 -11.89 29.12
N CYS A 331 -3.17 -10.88 28.78
CA CYS A 331 -2.99 -10.39 27.42
C CYS A 331 -1.96 -11.18 26.60
N ILE A 332 -1.30 -12.18 27.19
CA ILE A 332 -0.30 -13.01 26.50
C ILE A 332 -0.92 -14.35 26.11
N GLY A 333 -0.86 -14.66 24.81
CA GLY A 333 -1.40 -15.86 24.20
C GLY A 333 -0.36 -16.98 24.05
N GLN A 334 -0.21 -17.51 22.84
CA GLN A 334 0.78 -18.55 22.53
C GLN A 334 2.22 -18.00 22.53
N ILE A 335 3.17 -18.82 22.96
CA ILE A 335 4.60 -18.58 22.80
C ILE A 335 5.10 -19.58 21.77
N SER A 336 5.62 -19.07 20.67
CA SER A 336 6.03 -19.85 19.50
C SER A 336 7.53 -19.73 19.25
N GLY A 337 8.11 -20.70 18.55
CA GLY A 337 9.50 -20.69 18.12
C GLY A 337 10.50 -21.18 19.17
N ARG A 338 11.78 -21.22 18.81
CA ARG A 338 12.88 -21.79 19.60
C ARG A 338 14.20 -21.05 19.36
N GLY A 339 15.16 -21.24 20.26
CA GLY A 339 16.45 -20.54 20.20
C GLY A 339 16.25 -19.03 20.23
N LEU A 340 16.94 -18.31 19.34
CA LEU A 340 16.78 -16.86 19.18
C LEU A 340 15.83 -16.51 18.03
N TYR A 341 14.74 -17.28 17.88
CA TYR A 341 13.68 -17.11 16.90
C TYR A 341 12.34 -17.39 17.59
N LEU A 342 11.85 -16.42 18.36
CA LEU A 342 10.74 -16.57 19.32
C LEU A 342 9.61 -15.58 19.01
N GLY A 343 8.37 -16.00 19.21
CA GLY A 343 7.17 -15.19 18.98
C GLY A 343 6.32 -15.15 20.24
N LEU A 344 5.89 -13.96 20.63
CA LEU A 344 5.00 -13.76 21.76
C LEU A 344 3.68 -13.18 21.25
N ASP A 345 2.65 -14.00 21.28
CA ASP A 345 1.32 -13.64 20.83
C ASP A 345 0.61 -12.72 21.82
N VAL A 346 0.07 -11.60 21.33
CA VAL A 346 -0.67 -10.63 22.14
C VAL A 346 -2.16 -10.75 21.83
N ILE A 347 -2.97 -10.92 22.87
CA ILE A 347 -4.41 -11.18 22.80
C ILE A 347 -5.21 -10.18 23.63
N VAL A 348 -6.52 -10.12 23.34
CA VAL A 348 -7.46 -9.37 24.17
C VAL A 348 -7.57 -10.07 25.55
N PRO A 349 -7.34 -9.35 26.66
CA PRO A 349 -7.44 -9.91 28.02
C PRO A 349 -8.78 -10.63 28.25
N GLY A 350 -8.73 -11.86 28.75
CA GLY A 350 -9.94 -12.64 29.09
C GLY A 350 -10.72 -13.19 27.89
N SER A 351 -10.29 -12.90 26.65
CA SER A 351 -10.88 -13.47 25.45
C SER A 351 -10.41 -14.90 25.17
N ASP A 352 -11.17 -15.65 24.37
CA ASP A 352 -10.69 -16.91 23.81
C ASP A 352 -9.76 -16.65 22.62
N ARG A 353 -8.50 -16.32 22.92
CA ARG A 353 -7.38 -16.21 21.97
C ARG A 353 -7.56 -15.13 20.90
N VAL A 354 -8.41 -14.12 21.11
CA VAL A 354 -8.66 -13.06 20.11
C VAL A 354 -7.39 -12.20 19.96
N PRO A 355 -6.81 -12.07 18.75
CA PRO A 355 -5.64 -11.22 18.49
C PRO A 355 -5.82 -9.76 18.91
N ASN A 356 -4.78 -9.11 19.43
CA ASN A 356 -4.80 -7.69 19.78
C ASN A 356 -3.61 -6.93 19.16
N PRO A 357 -3.69 -6.56 17.86
CA PRO A 357 -2.62 -5.84 17.16
C PRO A 357 -2.32 -4.46 17.73
N ILE A 358 -3.36 -3.72 18.13
CA ILE A 358 -3.22 -2.36 18.70
C ILE A 358 -2.34 -2.42 19.95
N LEU A 359 -2.60 -3.42 20.79
CA LEU A 359 -1.79 -3.60 21.98
C LEU A 359 -0.36 -4.02 21.65
N ALA A 360 -0.19 -4.99 20.74
CA ALA A 360 1.14 -5.42 20.32
C ALA A 360 1.98 -4.23 19.82
N GLN A 361 1.38 -3.38 18.98
CA GLN A 361 1.99 -2.16 18.47
C GLN A 361 2.34 -1.17 19.59
N ARG A 362 1.43 -0.95 20.54
CA ARG A 362 1.68 -0.06 21.69
C ARG A 362 2.80 -0.58 22.57
N VAL A 363 2.86 -1.89 22.82
CA VAL A 363 3.96 -2.52 23.59
C VAL A 363 5.29 -2.34 22.86
N ALA A 364 5.34 -2.61 21.55
CA ALA A 364 6.55 -2.41 20.74
C ALA A 364 7.01 -0.94 20.72
N GLN A 365 6.08 0.00 20.59
CA GLN A 365 6.36 1.43 20.61
C GLN A 365 6.92 1.88 21.95
N ARG A 366 6.32 1.48 23.07
CA ARG A 366 6.78 1.81 24.43
C ARG A 366 8.14 1.17 24.73
N LEU A 367 8.39 -0.06 24.29
CA LEU A 367 9.71 -0.68 24.40
C LEU A 367 10.77 0.15 23.70
N CYS A 368 10.47 0.65 22.51
CA CYS A 368 11.39 1.49 21.75
C CYS A 368 11.60 2.86 22.43
N GLN A 369 10.54 3.52 22.87
CA GLN A 369 10.61 4.88 23.43
C GLN A 369 11.16 4.91 24.87
N GLU A 370 10.62 4.08 25.76
CA GLU A 370 10.91 4.12 27.20
C GLU A 370 12.10 3.24 27.63
N ARG A 371 12.42 2.22 26.83
CA ARG A 371 13.44 1.20 27.17
C ARG A 371 14.55 1.06 26.13
N GLN A 372 14.43 1.78 25.00
CA GLN A 372 15.37 1.69 23.88
C GLN A 372 15.56 0.25 23.38
N ILE A 373 14.49 -0.54 23.35
CA ILE A 373 14.47 -1.90 22.82
C ILE A 373 13.62 -1.91 21.55
N ILE A 374 14.17 -2.43 20.46
CA ILE A 374 13.45 -2.57 19.19
C ILE A 374 12.98 -4.01 19.08
N ILE A 375 11.67 -4.20 18.98
CA ILE A 375 11.04 -5.52 18.80
C ILE A 375 10.12 -5.49 17.58
N GLY A 376 9.99 -6.64 16.92
CA GLY A 376 9.23 -6.76 15.69
C GLY A 376 7.75 -7.02 15.94
N LEU A 377 6.91 -6.72 14.96
CA LEU A 377 5.53 -7.21 14.88
C LEU A 377 5.41 -8.18 13.71
N GLY A 378 4.57 -9.20 13.86
CA GLY A 378 4.28 -10.12 12.78
C GLY A 378 3.07 -11.01 13.04
N GLY A 379 2.99 -12.07 12.24
CA GLY A 379 1.77 -12.88 12.10
C GLY A 379 0.74 -12.19 11.19
N PRO A 380 -0.29 -12.94 10.75
CA PRO A 380 -1.30 -12.46 9.79
C PRO A 380 -2.05 -11.23 10.31
N GLU A 381 -2.33 -11.20 11.62
CA GLU A 381 -3.07 -10.12 12.28
C GLU A 381 -2.16 -9.05 12.89
N LYS A 382 -0.84 -9.09 12.64
CA LYS A 382 0.18 -8.18 13.22
C LYS A 382 0.15 -8.06 14.76
N ASN A 383 -0.26 -9.13 15.44
CA ASN A 383 -0.43 -9.17 16.89
C ASN A 383 0.69 -9.95 17.63
N LEU A 384 1.65 -10.54 16.92
CA LEU A 384 2.79 -11.22 17.54
C LEU A 384 3.99 -10.30 17.67
N LEU A 385 4.55 -10.21 18.88
CA LEU A 385 5.87 -9.63 19.11
C LEU A 385 6.93 -10.64 18.65
N LEU A 386 7.66 -10.29 17.58
CA LEU A 386 8.70 -11.13 17.00
C LEU A 386 10.07 -10.80 17.61
N PHE A 387 10.76 -11.83 18.06
CA PHE A 387 12.10 -11.77 18.65
C PHE A 387 13.09 -12.56 17.80
N THR A 388 13.88 -11.81 17.03
CA THR A 388 14.88 -12.32 16.08
C THR A 388 16.18 -11.49 16.15
N PRO A 389 16.85 -11.41 17.31
CA PRO A 389 18.04 -10.58 17.52
C PRO A 389 19.26 -11.10 16.75
N PRO A 390 20.39 -10.37 16.70
CA PRO A 390 21.70 -10.96 16.41
C PRO A 390 22.06 -12.13 17.35
N MET A 391 22.77 -13.15 16.86
CA MET A 391 23.17 -14.34 17.62
C MET A 391 24.11 -14.05 18.79
N CYS A 392 24.79 -12.89 18.79
CA CYS A 392 25.63 -12.43 19.89
C CYS A 392 24.81 -11.87 21.08
N PHE A 393 23.50 -12.14 21.13
CA PHE A 393 22.62 -11.75 22.23
C PHE A 393 23.00 -12.50 23.52
N THR A 394 23.15 -11.76 24.61
CA THR A 394 23.64 -12.28 25.89
C THR A 394 22.51 -12.53 26.89
N VAL A 395 22.81 -13.26 27.96
CA VAL A 395 21.90 -13.50 29.09
C VAL A 395 21.47 -12.18 29.74
N ASP A 396 22.37 -11.22 29.90
CA ASP A 396 22.05 -9.91 30.47
C ASP A 396 21.05 -9.14 29.60
N ASN A 397 21.20 -9.21 28.28
CA ASN A 397 20.20 -8.62 27.36
C ASN A 397 18.84 -9.31 27.50
N ALA A 398 18.82 -10.63 27.73
CA ALA A 398 17.60 -11.40 27.89
C ALA A 398 16.85 -10.98 29.16
N HIS A 399 17.56 -10.85 30.27
CA HIS A 399 16.97 -10.32 31.51
C HIS A 399 16.47 -8.88 31.33
N HIS A 400 17.27 -8.01 30.73
CA HIS A 400 16.86 -6.63 30.47
C HIS A 400 15.60 -6.53 29.59
N LEU A 401 15.47 -7.39 28.57
CA LEU A 401 14.27 -7.47 27.75
C LEU A 401 13.06 -7.94 28.56
N LEU A 402 13.20 -9.02 29.32
CA LEU A 402 12.12 -9.59 30.12
C LEU A 402 11.62 -8.60 31.19
N GLU A 403 12.54 -7.95 31.91
CA GLU A 403 12.21 -6.91 32.90
C GLU A 403 11.52 -5.69 32.26
N SER A 404 12.01 -5.27 31.09
CA SER A 404 11.40 -4.16 30.34
C SER A 404 10.00 -4.49 29.85
N LEU A 405 9.82 -5.70 29.32
CA LEU A 405 8.54 -6.20 28.84
C LEU A 405 7.54 -6.34 30.00
N ASP A 406 7.95 -6.96 31.12
CA ASP A 406 7.15 -7.07 32.34
C ASP A 406 6.70 -5.68 32.83
N GLY A 407 7.63 -4.72 32.91
CA GLY A 407 7.34 -3.37 33.38
C GLY A 407 6.38 -2.60 32.46
N ILE A 408 6.48 -2.77 31.14
CA ILE A 408 5.56 -2.12 30.19
C ILE A 408 4.20 -2.80 30.18
N ILE A 409 4.17 -4.12 30.24
CA ILE A 409 2.93 -4.90 30.29
C ILE A 409 2.20 -4.58 31.60
N LYS A 410 2.86 -4.60 32.76
CA LYS A 410 2.20 -4.24 34.04
C LYS A 410 1.77 -2.78 34.13
N LYS A 411 2.50 -1.84 33.50
CA LYS A 411 2.12 -0.41 33.46
C LYS A 411 1.04 -0.09 32.44
N ASN A 412 0.85 -0.94 31.43
CA ASN A 412 -0.37 -0.93 30.65
C ASN A 412 -1.40 -1.59 31.56
N ASP A 413 -2.13 -0.84 32.37
CA ASP A 413 -3.24 -1.39 33.15
C ASP A 413 -4.25 -2.04 32.19
N PHE A 414 -4.08 -3.34 31.98
CA PHE A 414 -4.86 -4.19 31.09
C PHE A 414 -6.30 -4.40 31.57
N ALA A 415 -6.70 -3.70 32.62
CA ALA A 415 -7.98 -3.83 33.30
C ALA A 415 -8.77 -2.51 33.45
N ASN A 416 -8.22 -1.32 33.16
CA ASN A 416 -8.87 -0.07 33.58
C ASN A 416 -9.12 1.00 32.50
N PHE A 417 -8.69 0.82 31.25
CA PHE A 417 -8.79 1.90 30.27
C PHE A 417 -10.21 2.22 29.76
N THR A 418 -11.20 1.37 30.01
CA THR A 418 -12.61 1.68 29.67
C THR A 418 -13.42 2.26 30.84
N PRO A 419 -13.39 1.72 32.08
CA PRO A 419 -14.15 2.31 33.18
C PRO A 419 -13.49 3.56 33.76
N GLN A 420 -12.16 3.59 33.92
CA GLN A 420 -11.48 4.70 34.62
C GLN A 420 -11.38 5.96 33.75
N GLN A 421 -11.20 5.80 32.43
CA GLN A 421 -11.20 6.92 31.48
C GLN A 421 -12.62 7.46 31.24
N ALA A 422 -13.64 6.58 31.23
CA ALA A 422 -15.03 6.99 31.23
C ALA A 422 -15.41 7.71 32.54
N GLU A 423 -14.94 7.23 33.69
CA GLU A 423 -15.13 7.86 35.01
C GLU A 423 -14.43 9.23 35.10
N GLU A 424 -13.19 9.35 34.63
CA GLU A 424 -12.48 10.63 34.52
C GLU A 424 -13.20 11.62 33.59
N LEU A 425 -13.70 11.15 32.44
CA LEU A 425 -14.49 11.97 31.51
C LEU A 425 -15.84 12.38 32.10
N LYS A 426 -16.55 11.47 32.79
CA LYS A 426 -17.81 11.78 33.50
C LYS A 426 -17.58 12.81 34.61
N ASN A 427 -16.50 12.67 35.38
CA ASN A 427 -16.12 13.62 36.43
C ASN A 427 -15.76 15.01 35.84
N TYR A 428 -14.97 15.04 34.76
CA TYR A 428 -14.62 16.29 34.08
C TYR A 428 -15.83 17.01 33.47
N LEU A 429 -16.74 16.25 32.82
CA LEU A 429 -17.98 16.81 32.26
C LEU A 429 -18.89 17.36 33.37
N LYS A 430 -18.97 16.70 34.53
CA LYS A 430 -19.73 17.16 35.69
C LYS A 430 -19.16 18.45 36.29
N GLU A 431 -17.84 18.58 36.38
CA GLU A 431 -17.18 19.85 36.79
C GLU A 431 -17.54 21.02 35.85
N LYS A 432 -17.83 20.72 34.58
CA LYS A 432 -18.28 21.68 33.57
C LYS A 432 -19.81 21.84 33.48
N GLY A 433 -20.58 21.21 34.39
CA GLY A 433 -22.03 21.41 34.51
C GLY A 433 -22.92 20.40 33.78
N ALA A 434 -22.39 19.25 33.38
CA ALA A 434 -23.14 18.13 32.79
C ALA A 434 -23.97 17.34 33.84
N ASP A 435 -25.20 16.95 33.50
CA ASP A 435 -26.05 16.09 34.34
C ASP A 435 -25.78 14.61 34.00
N ILE A 436 -24.78 14.00 34.65
CA ILE A 436 -24.36 12.60 34.47
C ILE A 436 -24.14 11.92 35.84
N SER A 437 -24.48 10.63 35.96
CA SER A 437 -24.26 9.83 37.17
C SER A 437 -22.77 9.52 37.44
N GLU A 438 -22.37 9.51 38.71
CA GLU A 438 -21.00 9.16 39.16
C GLU A 438 -20.73 7.64 39.11
N GLU A 439 -21.76 6.80 39.13
CA GLU A 439 -21.62 5.35 39.15
C GLU A 439 -21.58 4.77 37.72
N LEU A 440 -20.59 3.91 37.45
CA LEU A 440 -20.48 3.15 36.20
C LEU A 440 -21.71 2.23 36.01
N SER A 441 -22.29 2.21 34.81
CA SER A 441 -23.47 1.38 34.55
C SER A 441 -23.14 -0.11 34.67
N SER A 442 -24.00 -0.86 35.36
CA SER A 442 -23.90 -2.32 35.52
C SER A 442 -24.00 -3.11 34.20
N LYS A 443 -24.31 -2.46 33.07
CA LYS A 443 -24.54 -3.08 31.76
C LYS A 443 -23.41 -2.89 30.73
N GLY A 444 -22.33 -2.20 31.07
CA GLY A 444 -21.11 -2.14 30.25
C GLY A 444 -20.82 -0.77 29.62
N VAL A 445 -19.65 -0.69 28.97
CA VAL A 445 -18.98 0.54 28.48
C VAL A 445 -19.79 1.29 27.42
N GLU A 446 -20.71 0.62 26.72
CA GLU A 446 -21.52 1.20 25.64
C GLU A 446 -22.59 2.19 26.14
N GLU A 447 -23.25 1.88 27.27
CA GLU A 447 -24.23 2.80 27.89
C GLU A 447 -23.52 4.03 28.49
N ASP A 448 -22.36 3.81 29.14
CA ASP A 448 -21.55 4.90 29.69
C ASP A 448 -21.03 5.83 28.58
N LEU A 449 -20.62 5.27 27.44
CA LEU A 449 -20.19 6.04 26.27
C LEU A 449 -21.36 6.80 25.62
N ALA A 450 -22.56 6.21 25.57
CA ALA A 450 -23.77 6.89 25.10
C ALA A 450 -24.13 8.10 25.97
N GLU A 451 -24.05 7.97 27.29
CA GLU A 451 -24.26 9.06 28.24
C GLU A 451 -23.23 10.17 28.05
N ILE A 452 -21.94 9.82 27.92
CA ILE A 452 -20.86 10.79 27.67
C ILE A 452 -21.13 11.55 26.36
N ILE A 453 -21.42 10.84 25.25
CA ILE A 453 -21.67 11.45 23.93
C ILE A 453 -22.89 12.39 23.95
N ASN A 454 -23.95 12.03 24.69
CA ASN A 454 -25.15 12.86 24.77
C ASN A 454 -24.92 14.22 25.43
N VAL A 455 -23.94 14.31 26.34
CA VAL A 455 -23.66 15.53 27.11
C VAL A 455 -22.39 16.25 26.64
N CYS A 456 -21.73 15.77 25.58
CA CYS A 456 -20.55 16.40 24.98
C CYS A 456 -20.77 17.85 24.50
N ASP A 457 -22.02 18.26 24.23
CA ASP A 457 -22.33 19.64 23.82
C ASP A 457 -22.02 20.68 24.92
N VAL A 458 -21.95 20.26 26.18
CA VAL A 458 -21.66 21.14 27.33
C VAL A 458 -20.24 21.70 27.26
N ILE A 459 -19.33 21.04 26.54
CA ILE A 459 -17.94 21.47 26.37
C ILE A 459 -17.84 22.78 25.56
N TYR A 460 -18.85 23.11 24.75
CA TYR A 460 -18.88 24.34 23.93
C TYR A 460 -19.19 25.63 24.70
N GLN A 461 -19.27 25.61 26.04
CA GLN A 461 -19.45 26.82 26.87
C GLN A 461 -18.22 27.76 26.81
N GLU A 462 -18.44 29.06 27.03
CA GLU A 462 -17.49 30.17 26.73
C GLU A 462 -16.12 30.13 27.46
N GLU A 463 -15.91 29.22 28.42
CA GLU A 463 -14.69 29.16 29.26
C GLU A 463 -13.72 28.01 28.94
N THR A 464 -13.92 27.24 27.86
CA THR A 464 -13.09 26.06 27.54
C THR A 464 -12.03 26.37 26.47
N SER A 465 -10.77 25.97 26.69
CA SER A 465 -9.70 26.19 25.71
C SER A 465 -9.80 25.21 24.53
N GLU A 466 -9.39 25.63 23.34
CA GLU A 466 -9.45 24.80 22.12
C GLU A 466 -8.67 23.48 22.24
N GLN A 467 -7.59 23.47 23.03
CA GLN A 467 -6.76 22.29 23.29
C GLN A 467 -7.45 21.30 24.23
N ASP A 468 -8.24 21.79 25.20
CA ASP A 468 -8.99 20.93 26.11
C ASP A 468 -10.14 20.25 25.37
N VAL A 469 -10.81 20.97 24.46
CA VAL A 469 -11.86 20.42 23.60
C VAL A 469 -11.31 19.30 22.71
N GLU A 470 -10.13 19.53 22.10
CA GLU A 470 -9.45 18.53 21.26
C GLU A 470 -9.03 17.29 22.07
N ALA A 471 -8.50 17.46 23.28
CA ALA A 471 -8.09 16.36 24.15
C ALA A 471 -9.27 15.48 24.59
N VAL A 472 -10.40 16.10 24.95
CA VAL A 472 -11.62 15.38 25.35
C VAL A 472 -12.19 14.61 24.15
N PHE A 473 -12.31 15.25 23.00
CA PHE A 473 -12.79 14.57 21.80
C PHE A 473 -11.86 13.44 21.33
N ASN A 474 -10.54 13.62 21.40
CA ASN A 474 -9.59 12.54 21.07
C ASN A 474 -9.71 11.36 22.04
N SER A 475 -10.03 11.62 23.32
CA SER A 475 -10.28 10.58 24.30
C SER A 475 -11.57 9.80 23.98
N ILE A 476 -12.64 10.50 23.61
CA ILE A 476 -13.91 9.88 23.18
C ILE A 476 -13.73 9.10 21.87
N VAL A 477 -12.97 9.63 20.91
CA VAL A 477 -12.64 8.93 19.66
C VAL A 477 -11.82 7.67 19.94
N SER A 478 -10.84 7.73 20.85
CA SER A 478 -10.10 6.53 21.26
C SER A 478 -11.02 5.46 21.86
N MET A 479 -12.02 5.85 22.66
CA MET A 479 -13.01 4.92 23.20
C MET A 479 -13.93 4.37 22.10
N LEU A 480 -14.43 5.22 21.19
CA LEU A 480 -15.28 4.82 20.06
C LEU A 480 -14.58 3.85 19.10
N VAL A 481 -13.30 4.09 18.79
CA VAL A 481 -12.50 3.22 17.91
C VAL A 481 -12.22 1.87 18.60
N MET A 482 -12.03 1.84 19.92
CA MET A 482 -11.82 0.60 20.66
C MET A 482 -13.10 -0.23 20.84
N VAL A 483 -14.27 0.41 20.98
CA VAL A 483 -15.57 -0.28 21.05
C VAL A 483 -15.97 -0.86 19.68
N ASN A 484 -15.56 -0.23 18.58
CA ASN A 484 -15.88 -0.65 17.21
C ASN A 484 -15.06 -1.85 16.66
N LEU A 485 -14.30 -2.56 17.50
CA LEU A 485 -13.54 -3.76 17.13
C LEU A 485 -13.92 -4.94 18.03
N PRO A 486 -14.50 -6.06 17.55
CA PRO A 486 -15.45 -6.28 16.47
C PRO A 486 -16.77 -6.88 17.02
N LEU A 487 -17.90 -6.16 16.95
CA LEU A 487 -19.22 -6.76 17.17
C LEU A 487 -20.21 -6.27 16.10
N PRO A 488 -20.95 -7.17 15.43
CA PRO A 488 -22.02 -6.79 14.53
C PRO A 488 -23.25 -6.38 15.36
N GLY A 489 -23.60 -5.10 15.34
CA GLY A 489 -24.82 -4.60 15.99
C GLY A 489 -25.17 -3.15 15.67
N ASP A 490 -26.47 -2.86 15.55
CA ASP A 490 -27.09 -1.55 15.24
C ASP A 490 -26.73 -0.43 16.24
N SER A 491 -26.30 -0.78 17.47
CA SER A 491 -26.01 0.19 18.54
C SER A 491 -24.76 1.04 18.29
N SER A 492 -23.77 0.49 17.58
CA SER A 492 -22.54 1.21 17.21
C SER A 492 -22.78 2.33 16.19
N GLU A 493 -23.71 2.10 15.26
CA GLU A 493 -24.11 3.06 14.23
C GLU A 493 -24.79 4.28 14.85
N GLU A 494 -25.66 4.06 15.85
CA GLU A 494 -26.33 5.13 16.57
C GLU A 494 -25.35 6.00 17.38
N LEU A 495 -24.36 5.39 18.04
CA LEU A 495 -23.34 6.10 18.82
C LEU A 495 -22.46 7.00 17.94
N VAL A 496 -21.92 6.46 16.85
CA VAL A 496 -21.08 7.23 15.91
C VAL A 496 -21.90 8.35 15.25
N THR A 497 -23.15 8.07 14.88
CA THR A 497 -24.04 9.07 14.28
C THR A 497 -24.37 10.19 15.26
N ASN A 498 -24.67 9.86 16.52
CA ASN A 498 -24.94 10.86 17.55
C ASN A 498 -23.69 11.68 17.86
N PHE A 499 -22.50 11.06 17.94
CA PHE A 499 -21.25 11.78 18.11
C PHE A 499 -20.98 12.76 16.95
N CYS A 500 -21.14 12.32 15.69
CA CYS A 500 -20.96 13.19 14.52
C CYS A 500 -21.94 14.37 14.52
N LYS A 501 -23.22 14.15 14.87
CA LYS A 501 -24.21 15.23 15.01
C LYS A 501 -23.80 16.26 16.06
N LYS A 502 -23.30 15.80 17.21
CA LYS A 502 -22.87 16.67 18.32
C LYS A 502 -21.61 17.47 17.96
N VAL A 503 -20.65 16.84 17.30
CA VAL A 503 -19.45 17.50 16.78
C VAL A 503 -19.79 18.52 15.69
N SER A 504 -20.84 18.29 14.88
CA SER A 504 -21.30 19.25 13.86
C SER A 504 -21.99 20.51 14.40
N LEU A 505 -22.40 20.52 15.68
CA LEU A 505 -23.06 21.67 16.32
C LEU A 505 -22.07 22.73 16.86
N ALA A 506 -20.78 22.61 16.57
CA ALA A 506 -19.74 23.54 17.05
C ALA A 506 -20.07 25.01 16.68
N PRO A 507 -20.13 25.94 17.65
CA PRO A 507 -20.67 27.29 17.43
C PRO A 507 -19.68 28.27 16.78
N SER A 508 -18.36 28.06 16.91
CA SER A 508 -17.33 28.99 16.41
C SER A 508 -16.51 28.40 15.24
N ALA A 509 -15.98 29.27 14.36
CA ALA A 509 -15.18 28.86 13.21
C ALA A 509 -13.88 28.14 13.60
N SER A 510 -13.25 28.49 14.72
CA SER A 510 -12.03 27.80 15.19
C SER A 510 -12.33 26.41 15.75
N LEU A 511 -13.42 26.25 16.50
CA LEU A 511 -13.87 24.96 17.00
C LEU A 511 -14.31 24.02 15.87
N LYS A 512 -14.85 24.56 14.78
CA LYS A 512 -15.16 23.77 13.57
C LYS A 512 -13.91 23.18 12.90
N VAL A 513 -12.76 23.86 12.95
CA VAL A 513 -11.47 23.30 12.47
C VAL A 513 -11.00 22.17 13.37
N THR A 514 -11.16 22.29 14.69
CA THR A 514 -10.86 21.21 15.64
C THR A 514 -11.80 20.02 15.43
N ALA A 515 -13.10 20.27 15.25
CA ALA A 515 -14.10 19.26 14.90
C ALA A 515 -13.74 18.51 13.62
N LEU A 516 -13.23 19.21 12.60
CA LEU A 516 -12.77 18.62 11.34
C LEU A 516 -11.59 17.65 11.57
N ARG A 517 -10.60 18.01 12.40
CA ARG A 517 -9.49 17.12 12.77
C ARG A 517 -9.97 15.87 13.50
N VAL A 518 -10.89 16.04 14.46
CA VAL A 518 -11.48 14.94 15.23
C VAL A 518 -12.26 13.99 14.32
N LEU A 519 -13.11 14.51 13.43
CA LEU A 519 -13.85 13.67 12.47
C LEU A 519 -12.91 12.96 11.49
N ASN A 520 -11.80 13.58 11.12
CA ASN A 520 -10.79 12.94 10.28
C ASN A 520 -10.10 11.77 11.00
N LEU A 521 -9.83 11.90 12.31
CA LEU A 521 -9.33 10.81 13.14
C LEU A 521 -10.35 9.66 13.25
N VAL A 522 -11.64 9.96 13.39
CA VAL A 522 -12.70 8.94 13.36
C VAL A 522 -12.73 8.23 12.00
N PHE A 523 -12.68 8.97 10.90
CA PHE A 523 -12.71 8.41 9.55
C PHE A 523 -11.53 7.46 9.28
N HIS A 524 -10.33 7.81 9.73
CA HIS A 524 -9.14 6.96 9.60
C HIS A 524 -9.05 5.84 10.64
N GLY A 525 -9.74 5.98 11.78
CA GLY A 525 -9.82 4.96 12.83
C GLY A 525 -10.84 3.85 12.54
N LEU A 526 -11.80 4.08 11.66
CA LEU A 526 -12.79 3.07 11.23
C LEU A 526 -12.21 2.10 10.18
N ASP A 527 -12.59 0.83 10.26
CA ASP A 527 -12.17 -0.19 9.30
C ASP A 527 -12.59 0.15 7.85
N LYS A 528 -11.76 -0.26 6.88
CA LYS A 528 -11.96 0.02 5.44
C LYS A 528 -13.28 -0.52 4.90
N HIS A 529 -13.81 -1.59 5.49
CA HIS A 529 -15.05 -2.21 5.06
C HIS A 529 -16.31 -1.67 5.75
N CYS A 530 -16.18 -0.74 6.70
CA CYS A 530 -17.31 -0.29 7.51
C CYS A 530 -18.24 0.68 6.73
N PRO A 531 -19.57 0.45 6.69
CA PRO A 531 -20.53 1.33 6.00
C PRO A 531 -20.61 2.74 6.63
N MET A 532 -20.20 2.87 7.89
CA MET A 532 -20.19 4.12 8.66
C MET A 532 -19.26 5.20 8.09
N ARG A 533 -18.28 4.81 7.26
CA ARG A 533 -17.37 5.77 6.60
C ARG A 533 -18.11 6.78 5.74
N TYR A 534 -19.21 6.38 5.10
CA TYR A 534 -20.06 7.32 4.34
C TYR A 534 -20.65 8.42 5.23
N LEU A 535 -21.22 8.04 6.39
CA LEU A 535 -21.85 8.98 7.31
C LEU A 535 -20.84 9.97 7.89
N VAL A 536 -19.67 9.49 8.33
CA VAL A 536 -18.60 10.34 8.85
C VAL A 536 -18.10 11.29 7.76
N TYR A 537 -17.88 10.79 6.54
CA TYR A 537 -17.41 11.60 5.42
C TYR A 537 -18.41 12.70 5.02
N ARG A 538 -19.72 12.42 5.09
CA ARG A 538 -20.77 13.44 4.87
C ARG A 538 -20.66 14.61 5.84
N TYR A 539 -20.56 14.35 7.14
CA TYR A 539 -20.40 15.39 8.16
C TYR A 539 -19.08 16.14 8.00
N LEU A 540 -18.04 15.43 7.60
CA LEU A 540 -16.71 15.99 7.36
C LEU A 540 -16.75 16.99 6.18
N VAL A 541 -17.46 16.68 5.09
CA VAL A 541 -17.67 17.60 3.95
C VAL A 541 -18.50 18.82 4.36
N ASP A 542 -19.51 18.65 5.20
CA ASP A 542 -20.38 19.76 5.64
C ASP A 542 -19.58 20.79 6.47
N ILE A 543 -18.80 20.33 7.46
CA ILE A 543 -17.94 21.20 8.28
C ILE A 543 -16.79 21.81 7.46
N ALA A 544 -16.21 21.06 6.53
CA ALA A 544 -15.17 21.57 5.64
C ALA A 544 -15.67 22.70 4.73
N GLY A 545 -16.93 22.61 4.27
CA GLY A 545 -17.58 23.65 3.49
C GLY A 545 -17.86 24.94 4.25
N GLU A 546 -17.81 24.92 5.59
CA GLU A 546 -17.97 26.10 6.44
C GLU A 546 -16.62 26.69 6.91
N THR A 547 -15.52 25.93 6.80
CA THR A 547 -14.20 26.29 7.35
C THR A 547 -13.11 26.55 6.31
N ASP A 548 -13.48 26.57 5.02
CA ASP A 548 -12.58 26.84 3.88
C ASP A 548 -11.39 25.83 3.77
N GLN A 549 -11.51 24.63 4.35
CA GLN A 549 -10.46 23.59 4.37
C GLN A 549 -10.72 22.39 3.44
N VAL A 550 -11.53 22.56 2.39
CA VAL A 550 -11.97 21.45 1.53
C VAL A 550 -10.80 20.75 0.80
N GLU A 551 -9.70 21.45 0.50
CA GLU A 551 -8.50 20.87 -0.13
C GLU A 551 -7.81 19.78 0.73
N SER A 552 -7.91 19.88 2.05
CA SER A 552 -7.28 18.91 2.97
C SER A 552 -7.97 17.54 2.97
N ILE A 553 -9.20 17.48 2.44
CA ILE A 553 -10.10 16.34 2.55
C ILE A 553 -10.41 15.76 1.17
N PHE A 554 -10.70 16.64 0.21
CA PHE A 554 -11.09 16.23 -1.13
C PHE A 554 -10.04 16.66 -2.15
N THR A 555 -9.33 15.65 -2.68
CA THR A 555 -8.28 15.83 -3.70
C THR A 555 -8.80 15.51 -5.10
N ASP A 556 -9.44 14.36 -5.29
CA ASP A 556 -10.02 13.95 -6.58
C ASP A 556 -11.27 13.06 -6.44
N VAL A 557 -12.12 13.11 -7.46
CA VAL A 557 -13.35 12.31 -7.57
C VAL A 557 -13.03 10.81 -7.62
N ASN A 558 -11.92 10.42 -8.26
CA ASN A 558 -11.51 9.02 -8.37
C ASN A 558 -11.06 8.44 -7.02
N SER A 559 -10.33 9.23 -6.23
CA SER A 559 -9.90 8.86 -4.88
C SER A 559 -11.09 8.72 -3.93
N LEU A 560 -12.12 9.56 -4.07
CA LEU A 560 -13.36 9.42 -3.30
C LEU A 560 -14.09 8.12 -3.67
N LYS A 561 -14.17 7.78 -4.96
CA LYS A 561 -14.80 6.54 -5.43
C LYS A 561 -14.05 5.30 -4.95
N SER A 562 -12.72 5.27 -5.04
CA SER A 562 -11.95 4.13 -4.55
C SER A 562 -12.19 3.92 -3.05
N THR A 563 -12.08 5.01 -2.27
CA THR A 563 -12.24 4.98 -0.81
C THR A 563 -13.63 4.53 -0.37
N LEU A 564 -14.70 4.92 -1.09
CA LEU A 564 -16.07 4.53 -0.76
C LEU A 564 -16.50 3.19 -1.36
N SER A 565 -15.84 2.72 -2.43
CA SER A 565 -16.13 1.41 -3.05
C SER A 565 -15.61 0.22 -2.23
N GLU A 566 -14.69 0.46 -1.30
CA GLU A 566 -14.12 -0.55 -0.40
C GLU A 566 -15.07 -0.90 0.77
N ALA A 567 -16.12 -0.09 1.01
CA ALA A 567 -17.11 -0.30 2.06
C ALA A 567 -18.14 -1.39 1.70
N SER A 568 -18.55 -2.20 2.68
CA SER A 568 -19.57 -3.25 2.50
C SER A 568 -20.73 -3.06 3.48
N PRO A 569 -21.97 -2.77 3.03
CA PRO A 569 -22.40 -2.58 1.63
C PRO A 569 -21.94 -1.24 1.02
N PRO A 570 -21.81 -1.16 -0.32
CA PRO A 570 -21.52 0.10 -1.00
C PRO A 570 -22.69 1.09 -0.82
N PRO A 571 -22.41 2.41 -0.79
CA PRO A 571 -23.45 3.43 -0.60
C PRO A 571 -24.49 3.39 -1.73
N ASN A 572 -25.76 3.60 -1.39
CA ASN A 572 -26.85 3.65 -2.37
C ASN A 572 -26.66 4.82 -3.35
N ASN A 573 -27.18 4.69 -4.57
CA ASN A 573 -27.09 5.76 -5.58
C ASN A 573 -27.65 7.11 -5.09
N GLU A 574 -28.71 7.10 -4.27
CA GLU A 574 -29.29 8.31 -3.67
C GLU A 574 -28.37 8.96 -2.62
N GLN A 575 -27.68 8.16 -1.81
CA GLN A 575 -26.69 8.62 -0.82
C GLN A 575 -25.49 9.28 -1.53
N MET A 576 -25.01 8.65 -2.61
CA MET A 576 -23.94 9.23 -3.43
C MET A 576 -24.37 10.55 -4.08
N GLN A 577 -25.61 10.64 -4.58
CA GLN A 577 -26.16 11.89 -5.13
C GLN A 577 -26.23 12.99 -4.07
N GLU A 578 -26.70 12.69 -2.86
CA GLU A 578 -26.75 13.66 -1.77
C GLU A 578 -25.36 14.18 -1.40
N LEU A 579 -24.37 13.27 -1.28
CA LEU A 579 -22.98 13.63 -0.99
C LEU A 579 -22.39 14.52 -2.08
N PHE A 580 -22.57 14.19 -3.36
CA PHE A 580 -22.06 15.01 -4.45
C PHE A 580 -22.72 16.40 -4.51
N ARG A 581 -24.02 16.53 -4.16
CA ARG A 581 -24.67 17.86 -4.04
C ARG A 581 -24.05 18.69 -2.92
N LEU A 582 -23.79 18.09 -1.77
CA LEU A 582 -23.15 18.78 -0.63
C LEU A 582 -21.72 19.20 -0.99
N LEU A 583 -20.96 18.30 -1.59
CA LEU A 583 -19.58 18.55 -1.99
C LEU A 583 -19.48 19.65 -3.06
N HIS A 584 -20.39 19.65 -4.04
CA HIS A 584 -20.49 20.74 -5.00
C HIS A 584 -20.79 22.10 -4.33
N LYS A 585 -21.76 22.16 -3.41
CA LYS A 585 -22.07 23.40 -2.67
C LYS A 585 -20.87 23.90 -1.85
N ALA A 586 -20.14 22.99 -1.21
CA ALA A 586 -18.94 23.31 -0.45
C ALA A 586 -17.82 23.86 -1.36
N LEU A 587 -17.56 23.21 -2.50
CA LEU A 587 -16.53 23.64 -3.45
C LEU A 587 -16.84 25.00 -4.11
N VAL A 588 -18.12 25.27 -4.42
CA VAL A 588 -18.54 26.57 -4.99
C VAL A 588 -18.35 27.70 -3.97
N ARG A 589 -18.64 27.46 -2.68
CA ARG A 589 -18.43 28.45 -1.62
C ARG A 589 -16.97 28.84 -1.45
N ASN A 590 -16.07 27.88 -1.63
CA ASN A 590 -14.62 28.06 -1.45
C ASN A 590 -13.90 28.49 -2.74
N GLY A 591 -14.63 28.80 -3.82
CA GLY A 591 -14.03 29.32 -5.06
C GLY A 591 -13.34 28.30 -5.96
N HIS A 592 -13.47 27.00 -5.72
CA HIS A 592 -12.87 25.93 -6.55
C HIS A 592 -13.80 25.50 -7.71
N GLY A 593 -13.96 26.37 -8.71
CA GLY A 593 -14.86 26.16 -9.86
C GLY A 593 -14.58 24.87 -10.65
N ASP A 594 -13.32 24.56 -10.94
CA ASP A 594 -12.93 23.41 -11.78
C ASP A 594 -13.28 22.06 -11.15
N LEU A 595 -13.06 21.92 -9.83
CA LEU A 595 -13.38 20.71 -9.08
C LEU A 595 -14.89 20.58 -8.87
N ALA A 596 -15.58 21.69 -8.57
CA ALA A 596 -17.03 21.73 -8.48
C ALA A 596 -17.67 21.24 -9.79
N PHE A 597 -17.15 21.69 -10.94
CA PHE A 597 -17.60 21.25 -12.25
C PHE A 597 -17.44 19.75 -12.47
N LYS A 598 -16.26 19.18 -12.19
CA LYS A 598 -16.03 17.73 -12.31
C LYS A 598 -16.96 16.90 -11.43
N VAL A 599 -17.20 17.35 -10.20
CA VAL A 599 -18.11 16.69 -9.25
C VAL A 599 -19.55 16.73 -9.76
N MET A 600 -19.99 17.87 -10.32
CA MET A 600 -21.32 18.02 -10.88
C MET A 600 -21.53 17.14 -12.12
N VAL A 601 -20.55 17.08 -13.03
CA VAL A 601 -20.60 16.17 -14.19
C VAL A 601 -20.72 14.72 -13.73
N GLU A 602 -19.98 14.32 -12.70
CA GLU A 602 -20.06 12.97 -12.17
C GLU A 602 -21.39 12.68 -11.48
N LEU A 603 -21.95 13.64 -10.74
CA LEU A 603 -23.32 13.56 -10.22
C LEU A 603 -24.33 13.34 -11.35
N LEU A 604 -24.22 14.07 -12.47
CA LEU A 604 -25.13 13.93 -13.60
C LEU A 604 -25.02 12.57 -14.30
N LYS A 605 -23.84 11.91 -14.28
CA LYS A 605 -23.65 10.54 -14.79
C LYS A 605 -24.33 9.48 -13.92
N THR A 606 -24.57 9.75 -12.63
CA THR A 606 -25.23 8.78 -11.73
C THR A 606 -26.73 8.64 -12.00
N TYR A 607 -27.35 9.53 -12.79
CA TYR A 607 -28.77 9.47 -13.08
C TYR A 607 -29.10 8.49 -14.21
N THR A 608 -30.10 7.64 -13.95
CA THR A 608 -30.72 6.73 -14.91
C THR A 608 -31.82 7.45 -15.71
N PRO A 609 -32.27 6.90 -16.87
CA PRO A 609 -33.34 7.51 -17.67
C PRO A 609 -34.66 7.71 -16.91
N GLU A 610 -34.92 6.91 -15.88
CA GLU A 610 -36.13 6.98 -15.05
C GLU A 610 -36.12 8.18 -14.08
N ASN A 611 -34.94 8.55 -13.55
CA ASN A 611 -34.79 9.63 -12.56
C ASN A 611 -34.29 10.95 -13.18
N ALA A 612 -34.00 10.98 -14.49
CA ALA A 612 -33.48 12.15 -15.20
C ALA A 612 -34.38 13.41 -15.07
N SER A 613 -35.69 13.23 -14.88
CA SER A 613 -36.63 14.35 -14.71
C SER A 613 -36.43 15.13 -13.41
N GLN A 614 -35.90 14.49 -12.35
CA GLN A 614 -35.64 15.12 -11.06
C GLN A 614 -34.37 15.98 -11.09
N ALA A 615 -33.44 15.69 -12.00
CA ALA A 615 -32.15 16.38 -12.14
C ALA A 615 -32.17 17.58 -13.09
N LYS A 616 -33.35 18.03 -13.56
CA LYS A 616 -33.45 19.12 -14.55
C LYS A 616 -32.88 20.44 -14.04
N GLU A 617 -33.13 20.79 -12.77
CA GLU A 617 -32.60 22.02 -12.18
C GLU A 617 -31.08 21.95 -11.94
N ASP A 618 -30.57 20.80 -11.48
CA ASP A 618 -29.13 20.55 -11.34
C ASP A 618 -28.42 20.65 -12.70
N ALA A 619 -29.03 20.11 -13.77
CA ALA A 619 -28.51 20.20 -15.13
C ALA A 619 -28.51 21.64 -15.67
N LYS A 620 -29.56 22.42 -15.42
CA LYS A 620 -29.58 23.85 -15.79
C LYS A 620 -28.48 24.63 -15.08
N TYR A 621 -28.31 24.40 -13.78
CA TYR A 621 -27.26 25.05 -13.00
C TYR A 621 -25.86 24.69 -13.53
N CYS A 622 -25.63 23.41 -13.82
CA CYS A 622 -24.36 22.94 -14.41
C CYS A 622 -24.07 23.66 -15.73
N ILE A 623 -25.06 23.76 -16.63
CA ILE A 623 -24.88 24.45 -17.91
C ILE A 623 -24.55 25.94 -17.69
N VAL A 624 -25.27 26.62 -16.80
CA VAL A 624 -25.03 28.05 -16.50
C VAL A 624 -23.65 28.26 -15.88
N ALA A 625 -23.25 27.42 -14.93
CA ALA A 625 -21.92 27.49 -14.32
C ALA A 625 -20.79 27.24 -15.34
N SER A 626 -20.98 26.27 -16.24
CA SER A 626 -20.02 25.95 -17.31
C SER A 626 -19.92 27.07 -18.34
N LEU A 627 -21.02 27.75 -18.62
CA LEU A 627 -21.05 28.90 -19.52
C LEU A 627 -20.40 30.13 -18.86
N ALA A 628 -20.63 30.34 -17.56
CA ALA A 628 -20.08 31.44 -16.77
C ALA A 628 -18.56 31.35 -16.57
N ASP A 629 -18.01 30.13 -16.48
CA ASP A 629 -16.58 29.93 -16.26
C ASP A 629 -15.74 30.35 -17.49
N PRO A 630 -14.80 31.30 -17.36
CA PRO A 630 -13.95 31.74 -18.47
C PRO A 630 -12.96 30.66 -18.95
N ASN A 631 -12.66 29.62 -18.16
CA ASN A 631 -11.64 28.63 -18.51
C ASN A 631 -12.19 27.36 -19.19
N THR A 632 -13.50 27.10 -19.09
CA THR A 632 -14.14 25.90 -19.64
C THR A 632 -14.64 26.14 -21.07
N PHE A 633 -13.91 25.65 -22.07
CA PHE A 633 -14.26 25.82 -23.50
C PHE A 633 -14.86 24.56 -24.17
N VAL A 634 -14.55 23.36 -23.66
CA VAL A 634 -15.04 22.10 -24.25
C VAL A 634 -16.29 21.64 -23.52
N LEU A 635 -17.45 21.75 -24.17
CA LEU A 635 -18.76 21.43 -23.58
C LEU A 635 -19.41 20.16 -24.18
N ASP A 636 -18.71 19.47 -25.10
CA ASP A 636 -19.21 18.29 -25.83
C ASP A 636 -19.70 17.17 -24.88
N HIS A 637 -18.91 16.91 -23.83
CA HIS A 637 -19.20 15.89 -22.84
C HIS A 637 -20.51 16.13 -22.04
N LEU A 638 -21.04 17.35 -22.02
CA LEU A 638 -22.33 17.65 -21.39
C LEU A 638 -23.51 17.19 -22.25
N LEU A 639 -23.36 17.15 -23.58
CA LEU A 639 -24.40 16.69 -24.50
C LEU A 639 -24.66 15.19 -24.37
N ASP A 640 -23.67 14.41 -23.95
CA ASP A 640 -23.81 12.97 -23.76
C ASP A 640 -24.61 12.59 -22.51
N LEU A 641 -24.75 13.52 -21.55
CA LEU A 641 -25.42 13.28 -20.27
C LEU A 641 -26.95 13.15 -20.45
N MET A 642 -27.53 12.11 -19.86
CA MET A 642 -28.97 11.81 -19.98
C MET A 642 -29.89 12.94 -19.45
N PRO A 643 -29.59 13.59 -18.30
CA PRO A 643 -30.38 14.74 -17.84
C PRO A 643 -30.37 15.92 -18.81
N VAL A 644 -29.27 16.14 -19.54
CA VAL A 644 -29.11 17.23 -20.52
C VAL A 644 -29.89 16.92 -21.80
N LYS A 645 -29.91 15.66 -22.26
CA LYS A 645 -30.79 15.21 -23.36
C LYS A 645 -32.27 15.36 -23.03
N SER A 646 -32.66 15.19 -21.77
CA SER A 646 -34.04 15.42 -21.33
C SER A 646 -34.48 16.90 -21.36
N LEU A 647 -33.53 17.83 -21.56
CA LEU A 647 -33.75 19.26 -21.73
C LEU A 647 -33.82 19.69 -23.21
N GLU A 648 -33.79 18.74 -24.16
CA GLU A 648 -34.00 19.00 -25.59
C GLU A 648 -35.30 19.79 -25.83
N GLY A 649 -35.20 20.93 -26.53
CA GLY A 649 -36.30 21.85 -26.78
C GLY A 649 -36.48 22.99 -25.76
N THR A 650 -35.60 23.10 -24.77
CA THR A 650 -35.53 24.28 -23.87
C THR A 650 -34.52 25.30 -24.36
N LEU A 651 -34.75 26.58 -24.06
CA LEU A 651 -33.87 27.70 -24.46
C LEU A 651 -32.42 27.56 -23.94
N ILE A 652 -32.20 26.84 -22.83
CA ILE A 652 -30.87 26.57 -22.26
C ILE A 652 -30.11 25.54 -23.10
N PHE A 653 -30.81 24.50 -23.58
CA PHE A 653 -30.22 23.49 -24.43
C PHE A 653 -29.85 24.07 -25.80
N ASP A 654 -30.71 24.93 -26.37
CA ASP A 654 -30.41 25.64 -27.61
C ASP A 654 -29.18 26.54 -27.46
N LEU A 655 -29.04 27.22 -26.32
CA LEU A 655 -27.85 28.01 -26.00
C LEU A 655 -26.59 27.13 -25.90
N LEU A 656 -26.66 25.98 -25.21
CA LEU A 656 -25.55 25.04 -25.14
C LEU A 656 -25.16 24.51 -26.53
N LEU A 657 -26.14 24.19 -27.39
CA LEU A 657 -25.91 23.70 -28.74
C LEU A 657 -25.24 24.75 -29.63
N ILE A 658 -25.60 26.04 -29.46
CA ILE A 658 -24.90 27.16 -30.11
C ILE A 658 -23.43 27.20 -29.67
N PHE A 659 -23.16 27.02 -28.38
CA PHE A 659 -21.81 27.01 -27.82
C PHE A 659 -21.01 25.75 -28.17
N VAL A 660 -21.63 24.64 -28.59
CA VAL A 660 -20.90 23.43 -29.04
C VAL A 660 -20.68 23.39 -30.55
N CYS A 661 -21.69 23.73 -31.35
CA CYS A 661 -21.68 23.45 -32.80
C CYS A 661 -21.63 24.69 -33.70
N GLU A 662 -22.05 25.86 -33.21
CA GLU A 662 -22.38 27.00 -34.09
C GLU A 662 -21.36 28.14 -33.98
N LYS A 663 -21.44 29.06 -34.97
CA LYS A 663 -20.62 30.28 -35.08
C LYS A 663 -21.24 31.48 -34.33
N LEU A 664 -20.42 32.50 -34.08
CA LEU A 664 -20.80 33.76 -33.43
C LEU A 664 -22.08 34.41 -33.99
N GLU A 665 -22.31 34.36 -35.31
CA GLU A 665 -23.48 34.96 -35.95
C GLU A 665 -24.81 34.43 -35.41
N LYS A 666 -24.90 33.11 -35.15
CA LYS A 666 -26.11 32.48 -34.60
C LYS A 666 -26.32 32.84 -33.13
N TYR A 667 -25.23 33.01 -32.36
CA TYR A 667 -25.31 33.52 -31.00
C TYR A 667 -25.85 34.97 -30.97
N MET A 668 -25.39 35.84 -31.88
CA MET A 668 -25.90 37.21 -31.98
C MET A 668 -27.39 37.27 -32.38
N GLN A 669 -27.81 36.38 -33.28
CA GLN A 669 -29.23 36.22 -33.62
C GLN A 669 -30.06 35.72 -32.43
N PHE A 670 -29.51 34.80 -31.61
CA PHE A 670 -30.16 34.31 -30.40
C PHE A 670 -30.28 35.41 -29.33
N TYR A 671 -29.19 36.17 -29.10
CA TYR A 671 -29.16 37.28 -28.16
C TYR A 671 -30.17 38.37 -28.52
N SER A 672 -30.28 38.73 -29.80
CA SER A 672 -31.26 39.74 -30.24
C SER A 672 -32.72 39.35 -29.99
N LYS A 673 -33.02 38.03 -29.94
CA LYS A 673 -34.37 37.50 -29.70
C LYS A 673 -34.68 37.23 -28.23
N HIS A 674 -33.67 36.98 -27.39
CA HIS A 674 -33.83 36.51 -26.01
C HIS A 674 -32.92 37.25 -25.01
N LYS A 675 -32.95 38.60 -25.02
CA LYS A 675 -32.15 39.43 -24.09
C LYS A 675 -32.51 39.21 -22.62
N ASP A 676 -33.80 39.28 -22.31
CA ASP A 676 -34.33 39.13 -20.94
C ASP A 676 -33.98 37.77 -20.31
N PHE A 677 -33.81 36.75 -21.16
CA PHE A 677 -33.46 35.40 -20.72
C PHE A 677 -32.01 35.30 -20.24
N ILE A 678 -31.07 35.94 -20.93
CA ILE A 678 -29.64 35.90 -20.57
C ILE A 678 -29.39 36.73 -19.31
N GLU A 679 -30.09 37.85 -19.15
CA GLU A 679 -30.05 38.65 -17.93
C GLU A 679 -30.63 37.89 -16.72
N SER A 680 -31.67 37.07 -16.93
CA SER A 680 -32.25 36.23 -15.85
C SER A 680 -31.31 35.14 -15.33
N LEU A 681 -30.32 34.72 -16.13
CA LEU A 681 -29.34 33.70 -15.78
C LEU A 681 -28.08 34.28 -15.11
N ASN A 682 -28.03 35.60 -14.88
CA ASN A 682 -26.91 36.31 -14.26
C ASN A 682 -25.58 36.18 -15.04
N LEU A 683 -25.65 35.94 -16.36
CA LEU A 683 -24.50 35.83 -17.25
C LEU A 683 -24.22 37.19 -17.91
N LYS A 684 -22.95 37.62 -17.90
CA LYS A 684 -22.53 38.84 -18.60
C LYS A 684 -22.40 38.57 -20.10
N HIS A 685 -23.05 39.40 -20.92
CA HIS A 685 -23.01 39.28 -22.38
C HIS A 685 -21.58 39.41 -22.93
N GLU A 686 -20.77 40.31 -22.37
CA GLU A 686 -19.38 40.55 -22.80
C GLU A 686 -18.52 39.28 -22.68
N ASP A 687 -18.62 38.55 -21.57
CA ASP A 687 -17.86 37.31 -21.32
C ASP A 687 -18.29 36.19 -22.28
N LEU A 688 -19.59 36.08 -22.55
CA LEU A 688 -20.13 35.10 -23.51
C LEU A 688 -19.71 35.40 -24.95
N VAL A 689 -19.64 36.67 -25.34
CA VAL A 689 -19.15 37.08 -26.67
C VAL A 689 -17.67 36.78 -26.82
N LYS A 690 -16.86 37.07 -25.80
CA LYS A 690 -15.43 36.71 -25.79
C LYS A 690 -15.23 35.20 -25.97
N LYS A 691 -15.97 34.40 -25.21
CA LYS A 691 -15.95 32.93 -25.29
C LYS A 691 -16.40 32.41 -26.65
N MET A 692 -17.44 32.99 -27.25
CA MET A 692 -17.90 32.62 -28.60
C MET A 692 -16.93 33.03 -29.70
N ARG A 693 -16.26 34.18 -29.59
CA ARG A 693 -15.19 34.58 -30.51
C ARG A 693 -14.05 33.56 -30.47
N PHE A 694 -13.63 33.14 -29.28
CA PHE A 694 -12.62 32.09 -29.10
C PHE A 694 -13.04 30.76 -29.73
N LEU A 695 -14.26 30.29 -29.47
CA LEU A 695 -14.77 29.02 -30.03
C LEU A 695 -14.93 29.05 -31.55
N THR A 696 -15.29 30.22 -32.11
CA THR A 696 -15.36 30.42 -33.56
C THR A 696 -13.96 30.39 -34.17
N PHE A 697 -12.97 31.02 -33.52
CA PHE A 697 -11.57 30.96 -33.94
C PHE A 697 -11.00 29.54 -33.86
N LEU A 698 -11.31 28.78 -32.80
CA LEU A 698 -10.94 27.37 -32.66
C LEU A 698 -11.49 26.52 -33.82
N GLN A 699 -12.73 26.77 -34.22
CA GLN A 699 -13.37 26.09 -35.35
C GLN A 699 -12.72 26.48 -36.70
N MET A 700 -12.31 27.73 -36.88
CA MET A 700 -11.55 28.14 -38.07
C MET A 700 -10.19 27.46 -38.14
N ALA A 701 -9.49 27.39 -37.00
CA ALA A 701 -8.21 26.70 -36.84
C ALA A 701 -8.30 25.17 -37.00
N GLU A 702 -9.49 24.59 -36.92
CA GLU A 702 -9.75 23.18 -37.26
C GLU A 702 -9.87 22.97 -38.78
N SER A 703 -10.43 23.95 -39.50
CA SER A 703 -10.64 23.84 -40.95
C SER A 703 -9.43 24.24 -41.79
N GLU A 704 -8.64 25.21 -41.33
CA GLU A 704 -7.53 25.79 -42.09
C GLU A 704 -6.26 25.93 -41.22
N ASP A 705 -5.14 25.38 -41.70
CA ASP A 705 -3.82 25.49 -41.04
C ASP A 705 -3.20 26.89 -41.19
N GLU A 706 -3.62 27.65 -42.21
CA GLU A 706 -3.21 29.03 -42.47
C GLU A 706 -4.41 29.97 -42.47
N ILE A 707 -4.56 30.77 -41.41
CA ILE A 707 -5.68 31.70 -41.29
C ILE A 707 -5.22 33.11 -41.65
N SER A 708 -5.88 33.74 -42.64
CA SER A 708 -5.63 35.14 -43.01
C SER A 708 -6.30 36.12 -42.05
N PHE A 709 -5.70 37.30 -41.84
CA PHE A 709 -6.28 38.33 -40.97
C PHE A 709 -7.65 38.81 -41.49
N ASP A 710 -7.87 38.84 -42.81
CA ASP A 710 -9.14 39.23 -43.43
C ASP A 710 -10.27 38.24 -43.11
N SER A 711 -9.96 36.94 -43.02
CA SER A 711 -10.92 35.90 -42.60
C SER A 711 -11.31 36.07 -41.13
N ILE A 712 -10.32 36.35 -40.26
CA ILE A 712 -10.53 36.59 -38.84
C ILE A 712 -11.40 37.83 -38.61
N GLN A 713 -11.14 38.90 -39.37
CA GLN A 713 -11.91 40.14 -39.32
C GLN A 713 -13.40 39.92 -39.62
N LYS A 714 -13.69 39.17 -40.70
CA LYS A 714 -15.06 38.90 -41.13
C LYS A 714 -15.81 37.99 -40.15
N GLU A 715 -15.17 36.92 -39.68
CA GLU A 715 -15.85 35.93 -38.83
C GLU A 715 -15.97 36.36 -37.36
N LEU A 716 -15.01 37.13 -36.83
CA LEU A 716 -15.04 37.60 -35.43
C LEU A 716 -15.67 38.99 -35.25
N GLN A 717 -15.92 39.71 -36.36
CA GLN A 717 -16.50 41.07 -36.38
C GLN A 717 -15.67 42.07 -35.55
N ILE A 718 -14.36 42.10 -35.77
CA ILE A 718 -13.39 42.96 -35.06
C ILE A 718 -12.87 44.03 -36.05
N PRO A 719 -12.66 45.29 -35.63
CA PRO A 719 -12.06 46.34 -36.48
C PRO A 719 -10.59 46.05 -36.82
N GLU A 720 -10.15 46.50 -38.01
CA GLU A 720 -8.83 46.15 -38.60
C GLU A 720 -7.63 46.55 -37.72
N ASP A 721 -7.77 47.66 -36.98
CA ASP A 721 -6.73 48.21 -36.11
C ASP A 721 -6.56 47.43 -34.79
N GLU A 722 -7.55 46.61 -34.41
CA GLU A 722 -7.57 45.87 -33.14
C GLU A 722 -7.31 44.37 -33.32
N VAL A 723 -7.27 43.84 -34.55
CA VAL A 723 -7.06 42.39 -34.78
C VAL A 723 -5.73 41.91 -34.18
N GLU A 724 -4.67 42.71 -34.36
CA GLU A 724 -3.34 42.41 -33.82
C GLU A 724 -3.32 42.54 -32.29
N GLN A 725 -3.98 43.56 -31.74
CA GLN A 725 -4.08 43.78 -30.30
C GLN A 725 -4.93 42.69 -29.61
N TYR A 726 -6.02 42.24 -30.22
CA TYR A 726 -6.82 41.09 -29.77
C TYR A 726 -6.08 39.75 -29.86
N ILE A 727 -4.99 39.67 -30.63
CA ILE A 727 -4.12 38.49 -30.74
C ILE A 727 -2.92 38.60 -29.76
N ILE A 728 -2.51 39.80 -29.35
CA ILE A 728 -1.28 40.02 -28.57
C ILE A 728 -1.55 40.37 -27.10
N ASP A 729 -2.65 41.05 -26.76
CA ASP A 729 -2.87 41.53 -25.39
C ASP A 729 -2.99 40.38 -24.39
N GLU A 730 -2.40 40.60 -23.20
CA GLU A 730 -2.28 39.64 -22.10
C GLU A 730 -3.61 39.12 -21.55
N ASP A 731 -4.73 39.77 -21.92
CA ASP A 731 -6.08 39.51 -21.40
C ASP A 731 -7.09 38.93 -22.40
N ASP A 732 -6.79 38.73 -23.70
CA ASP A 732 -7.80 38.17 -24.63
C ASP A 732 -7.26 37.30 -25.81
N ILE A 733 -8.00 36.21 -26.04
CA ILE A 733 -8.03 35.23 -27.14
C ILE A 733 -6.75 34.42 -27.46
N VAL A 734 -5.59 34.98 -27.82
CA VAL A 734 -4.48 34.16 -28.36
C VAL A 734 -3.39 33.82 -27.33
N ILE A 735 -3.09 34.71 -26.37
CA ILE A 735 -2.29 34.32 -25.20
C ILE A 735 -3.09 33.38 -24.30
N SER A 736 -4.41 33.54 -24.18
CA SER A 736 -5.25 32.55 -23.51
C SER A 736 -5.28 31.22 -24.28
N ALA A 737 -5.30 31.21 -25.62
CA ALA A 737 -5.16 29.99 -26.42
C ALA A 737 -3.82 29.25 -26.19
N LEU A 738 -2.73 30.01 -26.06
CA LEU A 738 -1.38 29.49 -25.79
C LEU A 738 -1.19 29.07 -24.32
N ARG A 739 -1.76 29.79 -23.34
CA ARG A 739 -1.73 29.47 -21.90
C ARG A 739 -2.60 28.26 -21.56
N THR A 740 -3.78 28.13 -22.18
CA THR A 740 -4.69 26.99 -22.00
C THR A 740 -4.23 25.71 -22.72
N LYS A 741 -3.12 25.78 -23.49
CA LYS A 741 -2.58 24.68 -24.32
C LYS A 741 -3.57 24.14 -25.36
N LEU A 742 -4.66 24.84 -25.63
CA LEU A 742 -5.73 24.41 -26.54
C LEU A 742 -5.36 24.61 -28.02
N ILE A 743 -4.61 25.69 -28.33
CA ILE A 743 -4.12 25.97 -29.68
C ILE A 743 -2.65 26.36 -29.60
N ARG A 744 -1.84 25.80 -30.49
CA ARG A 744 -0.46 26.21 -30.70
C ARG A 744 -0.35 26.80 -32.09
N ALA A 745 -0.18 28.11 -32.18
CA ALA A 745 -0.02 28.82 -33.45
C ALA A 745 1.20 29.74 -33.42
N ARG A 746 1.72 30.07 -34.61
CA ARG A 746 2.78 31.07 -34.83
C ARG A 746 2.24 32.14 -35.76
N MET A 747 2.50 33.40 -35.43
CA MET A 747 2.07 34.52 -36.24
C MET A 747 3.19 34.94 -37.19
N ASP A 748 2.85 35.15 -38.46
CA ASP A 748 3.72 35.79 -39.44
C ASP A 748 3.16 37.18 -39.75
N GLN A 749 3.78 38.18 -39.14
CA GLN A 749 3.36 39.58 -39.20
C GLN A 749 3.60 40.21 -40.59
N LEU A 750 4.59 39.73 -41.34
CA LEU A 750 4.90 40.27 -42.68
C LEU A 750 3.87 39.82 -43.73
N THR A 751 3.29 38.64 -43.55
CA THR A 751 2.32 38.06 -44.48
C THR A 751 0.87 38.20 -44.01
N LYS A 752 0.63 38.79 -42.82
CA LYS A 752 -0.70 38.90 -42.17
C LYS A 752 -1.41 37.54 -42.07
N LYS A 753 -0.67 36.51 -41.65
CA LYS A 753 -1.19 35.15 -41.48
C LYS A 753 -0.89 34.57 -40.09
N VAL A 754 -1.80 33.74 -39.60
CA VAL A 754 -1.61 32.90 -38.41
C VAL A 754 -1.45 31.45 -38.86
N MET A 755 -0.29 30.87 -38.56
CA MET A 755 0.05 29.47 -38.85
C MET A 755 -0.28 28.60 -37.65
N VAL A 756 -1.28 27.73 -37.77
CA VAL A 756 -1.68 26.81 -36.70
C VAL A 756 -0.81 25.56 -36.78
N SER A 757 -0.20 25.18 -35.66
CA SER A 757 0.66 23.97 -35.55
C SER A 757 -0.03 22.82 -34.82
N ASN A 758 -0.93 23.12 -33.89
CA ASN A 758 -1.75 22.14 -33.20
C ASN A 758 -3.03 22.82 -32.71
N CYS A 759 -4.17 22.13 -32.79
CA CYS A 759 -5.47 22.63 -32.37
C CYS A 759 -6.27 21.50 -31.71
N MET A 760 -6.92 21.78 -30.57
CA MET A 760 -7.89 20.88 -29.96
C MET A 760 -9.24 20.96 -30.69
N HIS A 761 -9.83 19.82 -31.01
CA HIS A 761 -11.14 19.76 -31.67
C HIS A 761 -12.28 20.16 -30.70
N ARG A 762 -13.22 20.99 -31.19
CA ARG A 762 -14.40 21.43 -30.43
C ARG A 762 -15.44 20.30 -30.25
N THR A 763 -15.55 19.41 -31.24
CA THR A 763 -16.33 18.17 -31.19
C THR A 763 -15.48 17.03 -31.74
N PHE A 764 -15.47 15.88 -31.07
CA PHE A 764 -14.63 14.75 -31.48
C PHE A 764 -15.47 13.60 -32.02
N GLY A 765 -15.57 13.51 -33.35
CA GLY A 765 -16.43 12.55 -34.03
C GLY A 765 -15.70 11.37 -34.67
N ARG A 766 -16.50 10.55 -35.36
CA ARG A 766 -16.03 9.42 -36.19
C ARG A 766 -14.97 9.79 -37.25
N PRO A 767 -15.05 10.93 -37.98
CA PRO A 767 -14.02 11.26 -38.98
C PRO A 767 -12.66 11.53 -38.34
N GLN A 768 -12.61 12.18 -37.17
CA GLN A 768 -11.36 12.40 -36.41
C GLN A 768 -10.76 11.06 -35.94
N TRP A 769 -11.59 10.13 -35.44
CA TRP A 769 -11.14 8.77 -35.10
C TRP A 769 -10.55 8.01 -36.30
N GLN A 770 -11.11 8.19 -37.50
CA GLN A 770 -10.58 7.56 -38.71
C GLN A 770 -9.22 8.15 -39.13
N GLN A 771 -9.07 9.47 -39.02
CA GLN A 771 -7.80 10.15 -39.28
C GLN A 771 -6.72 9.71 -38.29
N LEU A 772 -7.03 9.69 -36.99
CA LEU A 772 -6.12 9.22 -35.95
C LEU A 772 -5.69 7.77 -36.18
N ARG A 773 -6.64 6.89 -36.50
CA ARG A 773 -6.35 5.48 -36.83
C ARG A 773 -5.41 5.35 -38.03
N LYS A 774 -5.58 6.18 -39.06
CA LYS A 774 -4.71 6.18 -40.25
C LYS A 774 -3.29 6.62 -39.91
N VAL A 775 -3.13 7.67 -39.09
CA VAL A 775 -1.82 8.15 -38.62
C VAL A 775 -1.13 7.09 -37.77
N LEU A 776 -1.83 6.48 -36.82
CA LEU A 776 -1.28 5.42 -35.96
C LEU A 776 -0.86 4.19 -36.76
N HIS A 777 -1.64 3.77 -37.76
CA HIS A 777 -1.23 2.68 -38.66
C HIS A 777 0.03 3.05 -39.44
N THR A 778 0.10 4.28 -39.96
CA THR A 778 1.28 4.75 -40.70
C THR A 778 2.54 4.73 -39.82
N TRP A 779 2.42 5.17 -38.56
CA TRP A 779 3.53 5.13 -37.60
C TRP A 779 3.93 3.71 -37.22
N ARG A 780 2.96 2.84 -36.94
CA ARG A 780 3.21 1.42 -36.65
C ARG A 780 3.92 0.74 -37.81
N ASP A 781 3.44 0.94 -39.04
CA ASP A 781 4.01 0.32 -40.23
C ASP A 781 5.42 0.85 -40.51
N SER A 782 5.67 2.15 -40.25
CA SER A 782 7.00 2.76 -40.37
C SER A 782 7.99 2.21 -39.32
N LEU A 783 7.55 2.07 -38.06
CA LEU A 783 8.36 1.50 -36.99
C LEU A 783 8.66 0.02 -37.23
N ALA A 784 7.67 -0.75 -37.68
CA ALA A 784 7.85 -2.16 -38.06
C ALA A 784 8.83 -2.32 -39.23
N ALA A 785 8.77 -1.44 -40.23
CA ALA A 785 9.73 -1.45 -41.34
C ALA A 785 11.16 -1.13 -40.87
N ILE A 786 11.34 -0.16 -39.96
CA ILE A 786 12.65 0.16 -39.38
C ILE A 786 13.19 -1.02 -38.55
N GLN A 787 12.34 -1.63 -37.72
CA GLN A 787 12.71 -2.79 -36.92
C GLN A 787 13.12 -3.98 -37.80
N GLY A 788 12.33 -4.30 -38.84
CA GLY A 788 12.66 -5.37 -39.78
C GLY A 788 13.96 -5.11 -40.55
N ASN A 789 14.24 -3.86 -40.91
CA ASN A 789 15.52 -3.49 -41.54
C ASN A 789 16.70 -3.63 -40.57
N MET A 790 16.52 -3.32 -39.28
CA MET A 790 17.55 -3.54 -38.26
C MET A 790 17.81 -5.03 -38.01
N GLU A 791 16.75 -5.85 -37.93
CA GLU A 791 16.86 -7.31 -37.78
C GLU A 791 17.56 -7.96 -38.98
N ALA A 792 17.25 -7.53 -40.21
CA ALA A 792 17.91 -7.98 -41.42
C ALA A 792 19.40 -7.58 -41.49
N LEU A 793 19.75 -6.38 -40.99
CA LEU A 793 21.15 -5.94 -40.88
C LEU A 793 21.94 -6.78 -39.86
N VAL A 794 21.32 -7.13 -38.74
CA VAL A 794 21.93 -7.98 -37.70
C VAL A 794 22.11 -9.41 -38.23
N SER A 795 21.12 -9.96 -38.94
CA SER A 795 21.26 -11.31 -39.52
C SER A 795 22.35 -11.35 -40.59
N ALA A 796 22.42 -10.34 -41.46
CA ALA A 796 23.47 -10.24 -42.47
C ALA A 796 24.87 -10.10 -41.86
N GLN A 797 25.02 -9.39 -40.73
CA GLN A 797 26.28 -9.34 -39.99
C GLN A 797 26.64 -10.69 -39.36
N MET A 798 25.66 -11.42 -38.80
CA MET A 798 25.91 -12.76 -38.25
C MET A 798 26.34 -13.77 -39.31
N ASP A 799 25.72 -13.76 -40.50
CA ASP A 799 26.10 -14.64 -41.62
C ASP A 799 27.51 -14.32 -42.16
N MET A 800 27.89 -13.04 -42.18
CA MET A 800 29.27 -12.65 -42.54
C MET A 800 30.30 -13.12 -41.51
N ILE A 801 29.96 -13.13 -40.22
CA ILE A 801 30.86 -13.60 -39.15
C ILE A 801 30.98 -15.13 -39.20
N GLN A 802 29.90 -15.86 -39.48
CA GLN A 802 29.92 -17.33 -39.60
C GLN A 802 30.66 -17.83 -40.85
N SER A 803 30.74 -17.04 -41.92
CA SER A 803 31.47 -17.43 -43.15
C SER A 803 32.97 -17.12 -43.09
N GLN A 804 33.46 -16.43 -42.06
CA GLN A 804 34.87 -16.11 -41.86
C GLN A 804 35.56 -16.92 -40.73
N GLY A 805 34.82 -17.72 -39.96
CA GLY A 805 35.35 -18.67 -38.97
C GLY A 805 35.33 -20.10 -39.51
#